data_AF-A0A7C6M6N5-F1
#
_entry.id   AF-A0A7C6M6N5-F1
#
_cell.length_a   1.000
_cell.length_b   1.000
_cell.length_c   1.000
_cell.angle_alpha   90.00
_cell.angle_beta   90.00
_cell.angle_gamma   90.00
#
_symmetry.space_group_name_H-M   'P 1'
#
loop_
_entity.id
_entity.type
_entity.pdbx_description
1 polymer ?
#
loop_
_entity_poly.entity_id
_entity_poly.type
_entity_poly.pdbx_seq_one_letter_code
_entity_poly.pdbx_strand_id
1 'polypeptide(L)'
;MKLFSKTFKRNWLRHIILWSALVAIVLSVTGVFTFANSAPEAYCPFGGLQTFGTYLTRGSMACSMTMVQIMMGIVLAVGVILFSKLFCGYLCPLGWVSEYLYRLREKIKIKGFQIRYGSIGDKLLRSVKYILLFIIFYMTLSSSELFCKNFDPYYAVATGMKGEITAWMAWTALALLFLGGFFIKMFWCKYICPLGALSNLFKFTLLFVGIVLIYVVLHLFGLTLPWVYLLIAVCVVGYFAEVILMKPKYFPLIKVYREEEGCTDCGLCAKKCPYNLPVDKSLVVKDVDCTLCGECIAACPTNVLTFNKRKSLRWLPAILTVVLFALALLLGAKWELPTIDEKWGDESKHGALITLELDGLRSVKCYGSSKAFSAKLQRVPGVYGVATFVRRHKANIKYDPAQTNEEAIRGAIYVPSKFTIARPEKSDSLIKVITLFTEKMYDSLDPNYLGMQLRQQEGKKYFGVETEFSCPLTVRLFMGLQEPIDKDFLKEVVEKPELVIQTADGKENTIKLAYEFVSLSNEVDTITRRELLERQFNSYSMVYKKNNEEFGGRDSTELIIPYPTLSRPIVSRNMPYLSSYLSLTDGILSMDTYLDEVDDQPTIRIRYVPSVISEEALWQVLQKETWQVKMKDGSINEVEARMKFDR
;
A
#
# COMPACT_ATOMS: atom_id res chain seq x y z
N MET A 1 -35.75 -24.03 -15.31
CA MET A 1 -34.88 -23.18 -14.46
C MET A 1 -35.59 -22.79 -13.15
N LYS A 2 -35.69 -23.67 -12.13
CA LYS A 2 -36.20 -23.33 -10.78
C LYS A 2 -35.07 -22.69 -9.94
N LEU A 3 -34.54 -21.55 -10.38
CA LEU A 3 -33.34 -20.96 -9.76
C LEU A 3 -33.60 -20.27 -8.39
N PHE A 4 -34.85 -20.07 -8.01
CA PHE A 4 -35.21 -19.43 -6.74
C PHE A 4 -36.03 -20.38 -5.85
N SER A 5 -35.34 -21.07 -4.95
CA SER A 5 -36.00 -21.85 -3.88
C SER A 5 -36.87 -20.94 -3.00
N LYS A 6 -37.92 -21.48 -2.36
CA LYS A 6 -38.80 -20.75 -1.41
C LYS A 6 -38.00 -20.07 -0.28
N THR A 7 -36.82 -20.60 0.03
CA THR A 7 -35.84 -20.07 0.99
C THR A 7 -35.16 -18.79 0.51
N PHE A 8 -34.83 -18.69 -0.79
CA PHE A 8 -34.23 -17.48 -1.38
C PHE A 8 -35.17 -16.28 -1.26
N LYS A 9 -36.48 -16.49 -1.51
CA LYS A 9 -37.49 -15.44 -1.38
C LYS A 9 -37.66 -14.93 0.06
N ARG A 10 -37.38 -15.76 1.07
CA ARG A 10 -37.48 -15.38 2.49
C ARG A 10 -36.25 -14.66 3.05
N ASN A 11 -35.07 -14.80 2.43
CA ASN A 11 -33.83 -14.12 2.83
C ASN A 11 -33.23 -13.27 1.70
N TRP A 12 -34.08 -12.64 0.89
CA TRP A 12 -33.67 -11.95 -0.33
C TRP A 12 -32.68 -10.81 -0.07
N LEU A 13 -32.85 -10.04 1.01
CA LEU A 13 -31.95 -8.93 1.36
C LEU A 13 -30.49 -9.37 1.55
N ARG A 14 -30.25 -10.49 2.24
CA ARG A 14 -28.90 -11.05 2.39
C ARG A 14 -28.28 -11.31 1.02
N HIS A 15 -29.03 -11.94 0.14
CA HIS A 15 -28.55 -12.27 -1.19
C HIS A 15 -28.32 -11.03 -2.05
N ILE A 16 -29.19 -10.02 -1.97
CA ILE A 16 -28.99 -8.75 -2.68
C ILE A 16 -27.71 -8.06 -2.22
N ILE A 17 -27.48 -7.97 -0.90
CA ILE A 17 -26.25 -7.33 -0.39
C ILE A 17 -25.02 -8.10 -0.89
N LEU A 18 -25.01 -9.44 -0.78
CA LEU A 18 -23.89 -10.25 -1.26
C LEU A 18 -23.66 -10.11 -2.78
N TRP A 19 -24.71 -10.19 -3.59
CA TRP A 19 -24.60 -10.00 -5.03
C TRP A 19 -24.18 -8.58 -5.39
N SER A 20 -24.66 -7.56 -4.69
CA SER A 20 -24.25 -6.17 -4.90
C SER A 20 -22.76 -5.98 -4.57
N ALA A 21 -22.27 -6.57 -3.49
CA ALA A 21 -20.85 -6.55 -3.14
C ALA A 21 -20.00 -7.26 -4.19
N LEU A 22 -20.42 -8.43 -4.66
CA LEU A 22 -19.73 -9.16 -5.74
C LEU A 22 -19.71 -8.39 -7.05
N VAL A 23 -20.84 -7.83 -7.46
CA VAL A 23 -20.93 -7.00 -8.69
C VAL A 23 -20.04 -5.77 -8.54
N ALA A 24 -20.06 -5.07 -7.41
CA ALA A 24 -19.18 -3.93 -7.17
C ALA A 24 -17.70 -4.32 -7.27
N ILE A 25 -17.31 -5.47 -6.69
CA ILE A 25 -15.96 -6.02 -6.81
C ILE A 25 -15.62 -6.29 -8.28
N VAL A 26 -16.46 -7.03 -9.01
CA VAL A 26 -16.20 -7.38 -10.41
C VAL A 26 -16.09 -6.13 -11.28
N LEU A 27 -16.98 -5.15 -11.11
CA LEU A 27 -16.91 -3.87 -11.82
C LEU A 27 -15.62 -3.10 -11.50
N SER A 28 -15.20 -3.10 -10.24
CA SER A 28 -13.94 -2.45 -9.81
C SER A 28 -12.69 -3.12 -10.39
N VAL A 29 -12.70 -4.44 -10.57
CA VAL A 29 -11.57 -5.22 -11.10
C VAL A 29 -11.53 -5.18 -12.63
N THR A 30 -12.69 -5.22 -13.28
CA THR A 30 -12.80 -5.20 -14.75
C THR A 30 -12.66 -3.80 -15.35
N GLY A 31 -12.61 -2.75 -14.53
CA GLY A 31 -12.41 -1.37 -14.98
C GLY A 31 -13.57 -0.79 -15.78
N VAL A 32 -14.73 -1.46 -15.81
CA VAL A 32 -15.92 -1.06 -16.58
C VAL A 32 -16.50 0.28 -16.08
N PHE A 33 -16.28 0.61 -14.80
CA PHE A 33 -16.54 1.94 -14.26
C PHE A 33 -15.23 2.54 -13.73
N THR A 34 -14.87 3.71 -14.25
CA THR A 34 -13.66 4.50 -13.95
C THR A 34 -13.66 5.14 -12.56
N PHE A 35 -14.10 4.43 -11.52
CA PHE A 35 -13.84 4.86 -10.15
C PHE A 35 -12.44 4.39 -9.77
N ALA A 36 -11.47 5.30 -9.92
CA ALA A 36 -10.09 5.34 -9.39
C ALA A 36 -9.45 3.99 -8.99
N ASN A 37 -8.29 3.66 -9.61
CA ASN A 37 -7.34 2.59 -9.22
C ASN A 37 -7.81 1.80 -8.00
N SER A 38 -8.67 0.81 -8.23
CA SER A 38 -9.30 0.04 -7.16
C SER A 38 -8.17 -0.56 -6.33
N ALA A 39 -8.06 -0.14 -5.07
CA ALA A 39 -7.24 -0.82 -4.07
C ALA A 39 -8.21 -1.69 -3.25
N PRO A 40 -8.46 -2.96 -3.63
CA PRO A 40 -9.42 -3.84 -2.95
C PRO A 40 -9.20 -3.91 -1.44
N GLU A 41 -7.95 -3.75 -1.01
CA GLU A 41 -7.54 -3.73 0.40
C GLU A 41 -8.18 -2.65 1.22
N ALA A 42 -8.46 -1.48 0.63
CA ALA A 42 -8.98 -0.33 1.36
C ALA A 42 -10.31 -0.65 2.07
N TYR A 43 -11.04 -1.67 1.60
CA TYR A 43 -12.32 -2.10 2.15
C TYR A 43 -12.21 -3.33 3.07
N CYS A 44 -11.02 -3.91 3.24
CA CYS A 44 -10.84 -5.09 4.09
C CYS A 44 -10.70 -4.69 5.57
N PRO A 45 -11.65 -5.08 6.45
CA PRO A 45 -11.60 -4.73 7.88
C PRO A 45 -10.39 -5.34 8.60
N PHE A 46 -9.95 -6.51 8.16
CA PHE A 46 -8.79 -7.18 8.76
C PHE A 46 -7.54 -6.32 8.59
N GLY A 47 -7.28 -5.88 7.36
CA GLY A 47 -6.13 -5.02 7.09
C GLY A 47 -6.20 -3.72 7.85
N GLY A 48 -7.39 -3.13 8.02
CA GLY A 48 -7.60 -1.92 8.80
C GLY A 48 -7.22 -2.04 10.27
N LEU A 49 -7.57 -3.17 10.90
CA LEU A 49 -7.18 -3.46 12.29
C LEU A 49 -5.68 -3.71 12.42
N GLN A 50 -5.04 -4.30 11.41
CA GLN A 50 -3.59 -4.44 11.39
C GLN A 50 -2.89 -3.09 11.27
N THR A 51 -3.35 -2.22 10.37
CA THR A 51 -2.84 -0.84 10.25
C THR A 51 -2.97 -0.08 11.55
N PHE A 52 -4.13 -0.19 12.21
CA PHE A 52 -4.37 0.43 13.49
C PHE A 52 -3.39 -0.09 14.56
N GLY A 53 -3.13 -1.41 14.58
CA GLY A 53 -2.12 -2.01 15.45
C GLY A 53 -0.70 -1.48 15.18
N THR A 54 -0.32 -1.34 13.91
CA THR A 54 0.97 -0.72 13.53
C THR A 54 1.04 0.73 13.98
N TYR A 55 -0.04 1.51 13.79
CA TYR A 55 -0.11 2.90 14.23
C TYR A 55 0.03 3.04 15.75
N LEU A 56 -0.64 2.19 16.53
CA LEU A 56 -0.54 2.21 18.00
C LEU A 56 0.84 1.81 18.52
N THR A 57 1.54 0.90 17.85
CA THR A 57 2.81 0.36 18.32
C THR A 57 4.03 1.13 17.81
N ARG A 58 3.91 1.78 16.64
CA ARG A 58 5.04 2.43 15.95
C ARG A 58 4.79 3.87 15.50
N GLY A 59 3.58 4.41 15.69
CA GLY A 59 3.24 5.75 15.21
C GLY A 59 3.22 5.89 13.69
N SER A 60 3.07 4.78 12.96
CA SER A 60 3.14 4.78 11.49
C SER A 60 2.00 4.02 10.80
N MET A 61 1.63 4.49 9.62
CA MET A 61 0.74 3.80 8.68
C MET A 61 1.56 3.14 7.57
N ALA A 62 1.22 1.92 7.15
CA ALA A 62 1.91 1.21 6.08
C ALA A 62 1.69 1.85 4.69
N CYS A 63 2.62 1.64 3.74
CA CYS A 63 2.47 2.08 2.35
C CYS A 63 1.20 1.48 1.73
N SER A 64 0.41 2.27 0.98
CA SER A 64 -0.91 1.95 0.38
C SER A 64 -2.14 1.97 1.32
N MET A 65 -1.99 2.31 2.60
CA MET A 65 -3.11 2.25 3.54
C MET A 65 -3.85 3.58 3.65
N THR A 66 -5.18 3.49 3.72
CA THR A 66 -6.06 4.65 3.81
C THR A 66 -6.76 4.69 5.16
N MET A 67 -7.15 5.89 5.59
CA MET A 67 -7.99 6.07 6.78
C MET A 67 -9.33 5.35 6.68
N VAL A 68 -9.85 5.20 5.46
CA VAL A 68 -11.04 4.39 5.18
C VAL A 68 -10.85 2.97 5.69
N GLN A 69 -9.67 2.38 5.48
CA GLN A 69 -9.39 1.02 5.92
C GLN A 69 -9.35 0.90 7.44
N ILE A 70 -8.67 1.82 8.15
CA ILE A 70 -8.62 1.85 9.62
C ILE A 70 -10.04 1.99 10.19
N MET A 71 -10.82 2.95 9.69
CA MET A 71 -12.20 3.18 10.14
C MET A 71 -13.10 1.98 9.83
N MET A 72 -12.91 1.33 8.68
CA MET A 72 -13.59 0.08 8.33
C MET A 72 -13.28 -1.03 9.34
N GLY A 73 -12.02 -1.17 9.75
CA GLY A 73 -11.59 -2.11 10.79
C GLY A 73 -12.24 -1.82 12.15
N ILE A 74 -12.17 -0.58 12.63
CA ILE A 74 -12.69 -0.16 13.95
C ILE A 74 -14.22 -0.29 14.01
N VAL A 75 -14.95 0.25 13.03
CA VAL A 75 -16.40 0.21 13.00
C VAL A 75 -16.90 -1.23 12.90
N LEU A 76 -16.25 -2.07 12.10
CA LEU A 76 -16.61 -3.49 12.02
C LEU A 76 -16.20 -4.28 13.26
N ALA A 77 -15.12 -3.93 13.96
CA ALA A 77 -14.79 -4.52 15.26
C ALA A 77 -15.88 -4.21 16.30
N VAL A 78 -16.31 -2.94 16.40
CA VAL A 78 -17.45 -2.53 17.24
C VAL A 78 -18.72 -3.27 16.81
N GLY A 79 -18.95 -3.40 15.50
CA GLY A 79 -20.05 -4.17 14.94
C GLY A 79 -20.04 -5.65 15.36
N VAL A 80 -18.87 -6.29 15.40
CA VAL A 80 -18.70 -7.68 15.85
C VAL A 80 -19.01 -7.82 17.34
N ILE A 81 -18.50 -6.89 18.15
CA ILE A 81 -18.76 -6.85 19.60
C ILE A 81 -20.26 -6.73 19.86
N LEU A 82 -20.94 -5.77 19.24
CA LEU A 82 -22.34 -5.49 19.55
C LEU A 82 -23.32 -6.46 18.85
N PHE A 83 -23.10 -6.72 17.57
CA PHE A 83 -24.08 -7.32 16.66
C PHE A 83 -23.61 -8.59 15.96
N SER A 84 -22.53 -9.22 16.43
CA SER A 84 -21.96 -10.44 15.82
C SER A 84 -21.28 -10.20 14.47
N LYS A 85 -20.83 -11.27 13.80
CA LYS A 85 -20.04 -11.25 12.56
C LYS A 85 -20.87 -10.92 11.32
N LEU A 86 -21.52 -9.75 11.30
CA LEU A 86 -22.39 -9.30 10.21
C LEU A 86 -21.64 -9.23 8.87
N PHE A 87 -20.41 -8.68 8.87
CA PHE A 87 -19.57 -8.62 7.67
C PHE A 87 -19.38 -9.99 7.02
N CYS A 88 -19.05 -11.03 7.81
CA CYS A 88 -18.87 -12.40 7.31
C CYS A 88 -20.17 -13.00 6.73
N GLY A 89 -21.35 -12.59 7.23
CA GLY A 89 -22.64 -13.13 6.80
C GLY A 89 -23.25 -12.43 5.58
N TYR A 90 -22.95 -11.15 5.38
CA TYR A 90 -23.65 -10.25 4.44
C TYR A 90 -22.74 -9.60 3.38
N LEU A 91 -21.45 -9.38 3.64
CA LEU A 91 -20.55 -8.67 2.70
C LEU A 91 -19.38 -9.53 2.21
N CYS A 92 -18.88 -10.47 3.02
CA CYS A 92 -17.65 -11.20 2.72
C CYS A 92 -17.78 -12.15 1.50
N PRO A 93 -17.01 -11.94 0.42
CA PRO A 93 -17.08 -12.79 -0.78
C PRO A 93 -16.54 -14.21 -0.51
N LEU A 94 -15.51 -14.36 0.31
CA LEU A 94 -14.94 -15.67 0.67
C LEU A 94 -15.94 -16.61 1.35
N GLY A 95 -16.80 -16.04 2.21
CA GLY A 95 -17.87 -16.79 2.87
C GLY A 95 -18.93 -17.25 1.88
N TRP A 96 -19.29 -16.39 0.93
CA TRP A 96 -20.24 -16.73 -0.14
C TRP A 96 -19.70 -17.84 -1.06
N VAL A 97 -18.44 -17.73 -1.51
CA VAL A 97 -17.78 -18.77 -2.32
C VAL A 97 -17.76 -20.09 -1.56
N SER A 98 -17.37 -20.08 -0.27
CA SER A 98 -17.36 -21.28 0.57
C SER A 98 -18.74 -21.94 0.69
N GLU A 99 -19.81 -21.15 0.84
CA GLU A 99 -21.19 -21.64 0.92
C GLU A 99 -21.66 -22.21 -0.44
N TYR A 100 -21.31 -21.55 -1.54
CA TYR A 100 -21.67 -21.99 -2.89
C TYR A 100 -20.95 -23.29 -3.29
N LEU A 101 -19.66 -23.42 -2.98
CA LEU A 101 -18.88 -24.64 -3.23
C LEU A 101 -19.49 -25.87 -2.56
N TYR A 102 -19.91 -25.72 -1.30
CA TYR A 102 -20.62 -26.77 -0.59
C TYR A 102 -21.97 -27.14 -1.25
N ARG A 103 -22.77 -26.15 -1.62
CA ARG A 103 -24.06 -26.36 -2.31
C ARG A 103 -23.86 -27.03 -3.67
N LEU A 104 -22.80 -26.67 -4.39
CA LEU A 104 -22.41 -27.27 -5.66
C LEU A 104 -22.05 -28.75 -5.45
N ARG A 105 -21.26 -29.07 -4.43
CA ARG A 105 -20.96 -30.47 -4.07
C ARG A 105 -22.22 -31.28 -3.75
N GLU A 106 -23.14 -30.74 -2.94
CA GLU A 106 -24.41 -31.42 -2.66
C GLU A 106 -25.21 -31.71 -3.94
N LYS A 107 -25.19 -30.78 -4.91
CA LYS A 107 -25.85 -30.95 -6.21
C LYS A 107 -25.18 -32.04 -7.06
N ILE A 108 -23.84 -32.15 -7.00
CA ILE A 108 -23.05 -33.18 -7.71
C ILE A 108 -23.06 -34.52 -6.93
N LYS A 109 -23.69 -34.58 -5.75
CA LYS A 109 -23.82 -35.78 -4.89
C LYS A 109 -22.50 -36.41 -4.44
N ILE A 110 -21.41 -35.64 -4.42
CA ILE A 110 -20.11 -36.11 -3.91
C ILE A 110 -20.15 -36.13 -2.37
N LYS A 111 -19.70 -37.24 -1.78
CA LYS A 111 -19.58 -37.38 -0.31
C LYS A 111 -18.48 -36.45 0.19
N GLY A 112 -18.83 -35.53 1.07
CA GLY A 112 -17.85 -34.67 1.76
C GLY A 112 -17.56 -35.16 3.18
N PHE A 113 -16.46 -34.68 3.75
CA PHE A 113 -16.09 -34.97 5.13
C PHE A 113 -16.94 -34.12 6.09
N GLN A 114 -17.67 -34.78 6.99
CA GLN A 114 -18.45 -34.11 8.02
C GLN A 114 -17.72 -34.17 9.35
N ILE A 115 -16.98 -33.10 9.68
CA ILE A 115 -16.38 -32.95 11.01
C ILE A 115 -17.49 -32.55 11.97
N ARG A 116 -17.73 -33.38 12.99
CA ARG A 116 -18.73 -33.10 14.03
C ARG A 116 -18.33 -31.83 14.80
N TYR A 117 -19.28 -30.91 14.93
CA TYR A 117 -19.08 -29.66 15.67
C TYR A 117 -18.69 -29.95 17.12
N GLY A 118 -17.61 -29.35 17.61
CA GLY A 118 -17.09 -29.55 18.97
C GLY A 118 -16.28 -30.84 19.19
N SER A 119 -16.03 -31.64 18.15
CA SER A 119 -15.12 -32.80 18.22
C SER A 119 -13.67 -32.39 18.44
N ILE A 120 -12.81 -33.34 18.87
CA ILE A 120 -11.37 -33.10 19.05
C ILE A 120 -10.73 -32.60 17.75
N GLY A 121 -11.09 -33.21 16.61
CA GLY A 121 -10.64 -32.76 15.29
C GLY A 121 -11.07 -31.33 14.96
N ASP A 122 -12.32 -30.95 15.25
CA ASP A 122 -12.79 -29.56 15.09
C ASP A 122 -11.97 -28.57 15.92
N LYS A 123 -11.70 -28.93 17.19
CA LYS A 123 -10.94 -28.09 18.13
C LYS A 123 -9.50 -27.91 17.68
N LEU A 124 -8.83 -28.99 17.25
CA LEU A 124 -7.45 -28.94 16.78
C LEU A 124 -7.30 -28.10 15.52
N LEU A 125 -8.16 -28.29 14.51
CA LEU A 125 -8.09 -27.50 13.28
C LEU A 125 -8.36 -26.01 13.51
N ARG A 126 -9.12 -25.63 14.54
CA ARG A 126 -9.34 -24.22 14.90
C ARG A 126 -8.08 -23.54 15.44
N SER A 127 -7.07 -24.26 15.89
CA SER A 127 -5.79 -23.66 16.32
C SER A 127 -5.07 -22.97 15.16
N VAL A 128 -5.20 -23.49 13.94
CA VAL A 128 -4.48 -23.02 12.75
C VAL A 128 -4.77 -21.55 12.47
N LYS A 129 -6.03 -21.09 12.51
CA LYS A 129 -6.34 -19.66 12.30
C LYS A 129 -5.77 -18.73 13.37
N TYR A 130 -5.54 -19.19 14.60
CA TYR A 130 -4.92 -18.38 15.65
C TYR A 130 -3.39 -18.33 15.49
N ILE A 131 -2.78 -19.42 15.04
CA ILE A 131 -1.37 -19.45 14.64
C ILE A 131 -1.16 -18.49 13.46
N LEU A 132 -2.02 -18.57 12.44
CA LEU A 132 -1.98 -17.65 11.29
C LEU A 132 -2.24 -16.20 11.71
N LEU A 133 -3.19 -15.96 12.62
CA LEU A 133 -3.43 -14.63 13.18
C LEU A 133 -2.17 -14.06 13.83
N PHE A 134 -1.48 -14.87 14.65
CA PHE A 134 -0.21 -14.48 15.28
C PHE A 134 0.85 -14.14 14.23
N ILE A 135 1.13 -15.04 13.28
CA ILE A 135 2.16 -14.85 12.25
C ILE A 135 1.86 -13.59 11.42
N ILE A 136 0.61 -13.43 10.96
CA ILE A 136 0.24 -12.33 10.08
C ILE A 136 0.29 -10.98 10.80
N PHE A 137 -0.18 -10.89 12.05
CA PHE A 137 -0.02 -9.67 12.84
C PHE A 137 1.45 -9.41 13.18
N TYR A 138 2.20 -10.43 13.58
CA TYR A 138 3.61 -10.28 13.92
C TYR A 138 4.42 -9.73 12.75
N MET A 139 4.29 -10.33 11.57
CA MET A 139 4.97 -9.88 10.36
C MET A 139 4.54 -8.47 9.97
N THR A 140 3.23 -8.18 10.01
CA THR A 140 2.69 -6.86 9.62
C THR A 140 3.16 -5.75 10.55
N LEU A 141 3.10 -5.98 11.86
CA LEU A 141 3.60 -5.02 12.85
C LEU A 141 5.11 -4.91 12.79
N SER A 142 5.84 -5.94 12.34
CA SER A 142 7.31 -5.94 12.27
C SER A 142 7.87 -5.28 11.01
N SER A 143 7.24 -5.45 9.85
CA SER A 143 7.67 -4.83 8.58
C SER A 143 7.01 -3.47 8.31
N SER A 144 5.90 -3.15 8.98
CA SER A 144 5.02 -2.03 8.61
C SER A 144 4.50 -2.14 7.18
N GLU A 145 4.36 -3.37 6.69
CA GLU A 145 3.74 -3.72 5.41
C GLU A 145 2.62 -4.72 5.66
N LEU A 146 1.56 -4.65 4.86
CA LEU A 146 0.39 -5.48 5.07
C LEU A 146 0.62 -6.93 4.59
N PHE A 147 1.19 -7.77 5.46
CA PHE A 147 1.53 -9.16 5.13
C PHE A 147 0.31 -10.01 4.73
N CYS A 148 -0.90 -9.62 5.16
CA CYS A 148 -2.12 -10.36 4.81
C CYS A 148 -2.41 -10.37 3.30
N LYS A 149 -1.87 -9.41 2.52
CA LYS A 149 -2.02 -9.37 1.06
C LYS A 149 -1.47 -10.64 0.40
N ASN A 150 -0.42 -11.23 0.97
CA ASN A 150 0.20 -12.47 0.48
C ASN A 150 -0.67 -13.72 0.69
N PHE A 151 -1.57 -13.70 1.68
CA PHE A 151 -2.35 -14.86 2.09
C PHE A 151 -3.87 -14.69 1.91
N ASP A 152 -4.32 -13.58 1.31
CA ASP A 152 -5.74 -13.32 1.08
C ASP A 152 -6.17 -13.78 -0.33
N PRO A 153 -7.00 -14.84 -0.47
CA PRO A 153 -7.51 -15.26 -1.76
C PRO A 153 -8.31 -14.16 -2.46
N TYR A 154 -8.95 -13.26 -1.71
CA TYR A 154 -9.69 -12.15 -2.29
C TYR A 154 -8.75 -11.16 -2.96
N TYR A 155 -7.68 -10.76 -2.28
CA TYR A 155 -6.63 -9.91 -2.85
C TYR A 155 -6.04 -10.52 -4.12
N ALA A 156 -5.61 -11.79 -4.03
CA ALA A 156 -4.96 -12.48 -5.14
C ALA A 156 -5.82 -12.52 -6.41
N VAL A 157 -7.13 -12.76 -6.26
CA VAL A 157 -8.06 -12.76 -7.39
C VAL A 157 -8.35 -11.34 -7.87
N ALA A 158 -8.53 -10.38 -6.96
CA ALA A 158 -8.89 -9.01 -7.32
C ALA A 158 -7.78 -8.26 -8.06
N THR A 159 -6.51 -8.54 -7.77
CA THR A 159 -5.37 -7.95 -8.50
C THR A 159 -4.89 -8.79 -9.68
N GLY A 160 -5.55 -9.92 -9.97
CA GLY A 160 -5.14 -10.85 -11.03
C GLY A 160 -3.74 -11.44 -10.80
N MET A 161 -3.35 -11.64 -9.54
CA MET A 161 -2.00 -12.04 -9.11
C MET A 161 -0.88 -11.08 -9.54
N LYS A 162 -1.22 -9.84 -9.90
CA LYS A 162 -0.25 -8.78 -10.17
C LYS A 162 0.01 -7.99 -8.88
N GLY A 163 1.26 -7.56 -8.67
CA GLY A 163 1.70 -6.79 -7.50
C GLY A 163 2.76 -7.52 -6.65
N GLU A 164 3.08 -6.95 -5.48
CA GLU A 164 3.99 -7.51 -4.47
C GLU A 164 3.36 -8.72 -3.74
N ILE A 165 2.93 -9.74 -4.49
CA ILE A 165 2.35 -10.97 -3.94
C ILE A 165 3.37 -12.11 -4.03
N THR A 166 3.56 -12.80 -2.93
CA THR A 166 4.29 -14.07 -2.91
C THR A 166 3.45 -15.17 -3.56
N ALA A 167 3.75 -15.51 -4.83
CA ALA A 167 2.89 -16.37 -5.66
C ALA A 167 2.52 -17.73 -5.03
N TRP A 168 3.46 -18.41 -4.37
CA TRP A 168 3.18 -19.70 -3.74
C TRP A 168 2.18 -19.59 -2.57
N MET A 169 2.20 -18.49 -1.81
CA MET A 169 1.26 -18.23 -0.72
C MET A 169 -0.15 -17.97 -1.25
N ALA A 170 -0.26 -17.21 -2.34
CA ALA A 170 -1.54 -16.95 -2.98
C ALA A 170 -2.18 -18.22 -3.55
N TRP A 171 -1.40 -19.04 -4.26
CA TRP A 171 -1.89 -20.31 -4.80
C TRP A 171 -2.30 -21.30 -3.71
N THR A 172 -1.52 -21.40 -2.63
CA THR A 172 -1.88 -22.25 -1.49
C THR A 172 -3.15 -21.76 -0.78
N ALA A 173 -3.29 -20.46 -0.57
CA ALA A 173 -4.51 -19.87 -0.02
C ALA A 173 -5.74 -20.14 -0.90
N LEU A 174 -5.61 -19.99 -2.22
CA LEU A 174 -6.67 -20.26 -3.18
C LEU A 174 -7.05 -21.76 -3.21
N ALA A 175 -6.05 -22.65 -3.21
CA ALA A 175 -6.26 -24.08 -3.15
C ALA A 175 -6.98 -24.50 -1.86
N LEU A 176 -6.58 -23.96 -0.70
CA LEU A 176 -7.24 -24.23 0.58
C LEU A 176 -8.68 -23.71 0.61
N LEU A 177 -8.96 -22.56 0.00
CA LEU A 177 -10.32 -22.04 -0.13
C LEU A 177 -11.20 -22.96 -0.98
N PHE A 178 -10.75 -23.32 -2.18
CA PHE A 178 -11.56 -24.11 -3.13
C PHE A 178 -11.64 -25.58 -2.75
N LEU A 179 -10.52 -26.27 -2.55
CA LEU A 179 -10.49 -27.70 -2.19
C LEU A 179 -11.07 -27.91 -0.79
N GLY A 180 -10.60 -27.13 0.19
CA GLY A 180 -11.08 -27.22 1.56
C GLY A 180 -12.58 -26.88 1.67
N GLY A 181 -13.03 -25.81 1.02
CA GLY A 181 -14.44 -25.38 1.01
C GLY A 181 -15.36 -26.35 0.27
N PHE A 182 -14.86 -27.08 -0.72
CA PHE A 182 -15.61 -28.12 -1.41
C PHE A 182 -15.86 -29.33 -0.48
N PHE A 183 -14.82 -29.85 0.17
CA PHE A 183 -14.94 -31.06 0.99
C PHE A 183 -15.55 -30.81 2.38
N ILE A 184 -15.28 -29.67 3.01
CA ILE A 184 -15.70 -29.34 4.38
C ILE A 184 -16.47 -28.01 4.40
N LYS A 185 -17.64 -27.97 5.06
CA LYS A 185 -18.47 -26.75 5.17
C LYS A 185 -17.68 -25.61 5.79
N MET A 186 -17.62 -24.46 5.10
CA MET A 186 -17.01 -23.23 5.61
C MET A 186 -15.55 -23.42 6.07
N PHE A 187 -14.80 -24.35 5.47
CA PHE A 187 -13.43 -24.71 5.87
C PHE A 187 -12.54 -23.48 6.09
N TRP A 188 -12.45 -22.59 5.10
CA TRP A 188 -11.65 -21.37 5.16
C TRP A 188 -12.05 -20.49 6.35
N CYS A 189 -13.34 -20.17 6.44
CA CYS A 189 -13.86 -19.26 7.48
C CYS A 189 -13.75 -19.84 8.90
N LYS A 190 -13.74 -21.18 9.03
CA LYS A 190 -13.73 -21.88 10.32
C LYS A 190 -12.32 -22.14 10.85
N TYR A 191 -11.38 -22.50 9.97
CA TYR A 191 -10.07 -23.03 10.37
C TYR A 191 -8.86 -22.21 9.89
N ILE A 192 -8.99 -21.42 8.82
CA ILE A 192 -7.85 -20.72 8.19
C ILE A 192 -7.93 -19.21 8.36
N CYS A 193 -9.14 -18.63 8.28
CA CYS A 193 -9.36 -17.20 8.20
C CYS A 193 -8.93 -16.43 9.48
N PRO A 194 -7.91 -15.55 9.38
CA PRO A 194 -7.46 -14.72 10.51
C PRO A 194 -8.53 -13.74 10.99
N LEU A 195 -9.27 -13.11 10.06
CA LEU A 195 -10.44 -12.27 10.39
C LEU A 195 -11.50 -13.03 11.19
N GLY A 196 -11.67 -14.33 10.89
CA GLY A 196 -12.58 -15.22 11.62
C GLY A 196 -12.15 -15.46 13.06
N ALA A 197 -10.84 -15.64 13.31
CA ALA A 197 -10.23 -15.76 14.64
C ALA A 197 -10.37 -14.45 15.44
N LEU A 198 -9.99 -13.33 14.82
CA LEU A 198 -10.09 -12.01 15.44
C LEU A 198 -11.54 -11.65 15.80
N SER A 199 -12.49 -12.00 14.92
CA SER A 199 -13.92 -11.80 15.20
C SER A 199 -14.45 -12.70 16.33
N ASN A 200 -13.88 -13.89 16.54
CA ASN A 200 -14.23 -14.75 17.67
C ASN A 200 -13.71 -14.17 18.98
N LEU A 201 -12.48 -13.67 18.98
CA LEU A 201 -11.89 -12.98 20.10
C LEU A 201 -12.72 -11.76 20.53
N PHE A 202 -13.15 -10.91 19.60
CA PHE A 202 -13.97 -9.73 19.91
C PHE A 202 -15.32 -10.07 20.55
N LYS A 203 -15.91 -11.23 20.25
CA LYS A 203 -17.12 -11.69 20.96
C LYS A 203 -16.86 -12.04 22.42
N PHE A 204 -15.63 -12.42 22.78
CA PHE A 204 -15.17 -12.56 24.15
C PHE A 204 -14.61 -11.24 24.69
N THR A 205 -15.38 -10.15 24.52
CA THR A 205 -14.94 -8.77 24.74
C THR A 205 -14.32 -8.55 26.13
N LEU A 206 -14.91 -9.09 27.19
CA LEU A 206 -14.38 -8.92 28.54
C LEU A 206 -13.01 -9.58 28.73
N LEU A 207 -12.77 -10.73 28.10
CA LEU A 207 -11.46 -11.38 28.13
C LEU A 207 -10.44 -10.54 27.35
N PHE A 208 -10.82 -10.09 26.16
CA PHE A 208 -9.95 -9.24 25.34
C PHE A 208 -9.56 -7.94 26.04
N VAL A 209 -10.55 -7.20 26.56
CA VAL A 209 -10.33 -5.94 27.29
C VAL A 209 -9.53 -6.20 28.57
N GLY A 210 -9.81 -7.29 29.30
CA GLY A 210 -9.05 -7.66 30.49
C GLY A 210 -7.56 -7.87 30.18
N ILE A 211 -7.22 -8.58 29.10
CA ILE A 211 -5.83 -8.80 28.68
C ILE A 211 -5.15 -7.47 28.32
N VAL A 212 -5.82 -6.60 27.56
CA VAL A 212 -5.27 -5.30 27.16
C VAL A 212 -5.06 -4.41 28.38
N LEU A 213 -6.02 -4.36 29.31
CA LEU A 213 -5.88 -3.59 30.55
C LEU A 213 -4.73 -4.10 31.42
N ILE A 214 -4.58 -5.42 31.57
CA ILE A 214 -3.45 -6.00 32.29
C ILE A 214 -2.13 -5.56 31.66
N TYR A 215 -2.02 -5.62 30.32
CA TYR A 215 -0.82 -5.16 29.62
C TYR A 215 -0.52 -3.67 29.83
N VAL A 216 -1.54 -2.82 29.72
CA VAL A 216 -1.39 -1.37 29.96
C VAL A 216 -0.97 -1.09 31.41
N VAL A 217 -1.59 -1.76 32.38
CA VAL A 217 -1.24 -1.63 33.80
C VAL A 217 0.20 -2.07 34.05
N LEU A 218 0.64 -3.20 33.51
CA LEU A 218 2.03 -3.66 33.62
C LEU A 218 3.01 -2.62 33.05
N HIS A 219 2.67 -2.02 31.91
CA HIS A 219 3.49 -0.97 31.30
C HIS A 219 3.53 0.32 32.14
N LEU A 220 2.41 0.68 32.79
CA LEU A 220 2.35 1.82 33.71
C LEU A 220 3.19 1.59 34.98
N PHE A 221 3.34 0.34 35.42
CA PHE A 221 4.23 -0.05 36.53
C PHE A 221 5.71 -0.17 36.12
N GLY A 222 6.08 0.26 34.91
CA GLY A 222 7.47 0.31 34.45
C GLY A 222 8.01 -1.01 33.88
N LEU A 223 7.17 -2.05 33.73
CA LEU A 223 7.54 -3.26 32.98
C LEU A 223 7.39 -2.98 31.49
N THR A 224 8.49 -2.65 30.81
CA THR A 224 8.52 -2.45 29.36
C THR A 224 8.41 -3.79 28.62
N LEU A 225 7.21 -4.36 28.58
CA LEU A 225 6.93 -5.61 27.89
C LEU A 225 6.76 -5.36 26.37
N PRO A 226 7.52 -6.07 25.51
CA PRO A 226 7.31 -6.02 24.07
C PRO A 226 5.87 -6.36 23.67
N TRP A 227 5.34 -5.64 22.67
CA TRP A 227 3.98 -5.84 22.14
C TRP A 227 3.70 -7.29 21.69
N VAL A 228 4.74 -8.06 21.37
CA VAL A 228 4.63 -9.47 20.98
C VAL A 228 4.00 -10.31 22.08
N TYR A 229 4.27 -10.03 23.36
CA TYR A 229 3.67 -10.76 24.49
C TYR A 229 2.16 -10.54 24.58
N LEU A 230 1.70 -9.31 24.32
CA LEU A 230 0.27 -9.01 24.23
C LEU A 230 -0.37 -9.83 23.10
N LEU A 231 0.28 -9.89 21.93
CA LEU A 231 -0.22 -10.64 20.78
C LEU A 231 -0.29 -12.16 21.07
N ILE A 232 0.73 -12.74 21.72
CA ILE A 232 0.73 -14.15 22.14
C ILE A 232 -0.44 -14.40 23.09
N ALA A 233 -0.59 -13.57 24.14
CA ALA A 233 -1.64 -13.73 25.13
C ALA A 233 -3.03 -13.66 24.47
N VAL A 234 -3.24 -12.69 23.58
CA VAL A 234 -4.49 -12.54 22.83
C VAL A 234 -4.80 -13.77 21.96
N CYS A 235 -3.83 -14.30 21.21
CA CYS A 235 -4.03 -15.46 20.35
C CYS A 235 -4.29 -16.75 21.15
N VAL A 236 -3.51 -16.98 22.21
CA VAL A 236 -3.62 -18.18 23.06
C VAL A 236 -4.93 -18.18 23.83
N VAL A 237 -5.24 -17.09 24.55
CA VAL A 237 -6.49 -16.99 25.30
C VAL A 237 -7.69 -16.99 24.36
N GLY A 238 -7.60 -16.36 23.19
CA GLY A 238 -8.63 -16.41 22.16
C GLY A 238 -8.95 -17.84 21.70
N TYR A 239 -7.92 -18.64 21.42
CA TYR A 239 -8.07 -20.05 21.05
C TYR A 239 -8.74 -20.87 22.16
N PHE A 240 -8.26 -20.76 23.41
CA PHE A 240 -8.86 -21.49 24.52
C PHE A 240 -10.29 -21.04 24.81
N ALA A 241 -10.59 -19.75 24.73
CA ALA A 241 -11.94 -19.22 24.90
C ALA A 241 -12.89 -19.79 23.81
N GLU A 242 -12.44 -19.84 22.56
CA GLU A 242 -13.22 -20.43 21.48
C GLU A 242 -13.49 -21.93 21.69
N VAL A 243 -12.46 -22.70 22.08
CA VAL A 243 -12.54 -24.16 22.18
C VAL A 243 -13.26 -24.65 23.44
N ILE A 244 -13.10 -23.96 24.56
CA ILE A 244 -13.64 -24.35 25.87
C ILE A 244 -15.02 -23.75 26.07
N LEU A 245 -15.16 -22.43 25.91
CA LEU A 245 -16.41 -21.74 26.24
C LEU A 245 -17.44 -21.89 25.12
N MET A 246 -17.04 -21.75 23.85
CA MET A 246 -17.86 -21.80 22.61
C MET A 246 -19.06 -20.84 22.53
N LYS A 247 -19.58 -20.39 23.68
CA LYS A 247 -20.79 -19.60 23.88
C LYS A 247 -20.45 -18.35 24.71
N PRO A 248 -20.21 -17.19 24.08
CA PRO A 248 -20.03 -15.95 24.82
C PRO A 248 -21.24 -15.62 25.73
N LYS A 249 -20.96 -15.10 26.92
CA LYS A 249 -21.96 -14.85 27.97
C LYS A 249 -22.80 -13.59 27.70
N TYR A 250 -22.15 -12.49 27.30
CA TYR A 250 -22.75 -11.16 27.20
C TYR A 250 -23.15 -10.80 25.77
N PHE A 251 -22.18 -10.76 24.87
CA PHE A 251 -22.36 -10.41 23.46
C PHE A 251 -22.55 -11.64 22.57
N PRO A 252 -23.21 -11.53 21.40
CA PRO A 252 -23.82 -10.33 20.80
C PRO A 252 -25.21 -10.00 21.38
N LEU A 253 -25.68 -8.76 21.18
CA LEU A 253 -27.00 -8.28 21.63
C LEU A 253 -28.17 -8.91 20.85
N ILE A 254 -27.94 -9.24 19.58
CA ILE A 254 -28.92 -9.88 18.71
C ILE A 254 -28.67 -11.39 18.69
N LYS A 255 -29.69 -12.19 19.01
CA LYS A 255 -29.61 -13.65 19.04
C LYS A 255 -30.76 -14.26 18.25
N VAL A 256 -30.54 -15.46 17.73
CA VAL A 256 -31.61 -16.28 17.14
C VAL A 256 -32.32 -17.01 18.27
N TYR A 257 -33.64 -16.82 18.36
CA TYR A 257 -34.53 -17.47 19.31
C TYR A 257 -35.40 -18.48 18.59
N ARG A 258 -35.54 -19.66 19.19
CA ARG A 258 -36.47 -20.71 18.80
C ARG A 258 -37.63 -20.75 19.80
N GLU A 259 -38.83 -20.57 19.31
CA GLU A 259 -40.06 -20.84 20.06
C GLU A 259 -40.35 -22.35 20.02
N GLU A 260 -40.64 -22.95 21.18
CA GLU A 260 -40.93 -24.39 21.26
C GLU A 260 -42.34 -24.68 20.72
N GLU A 261 -43.29 -23.81 21.04
CA GLU A 261 -44.64 -23.88 20.51
C GLU A 261 -44.64 -23.73 18.98
N GLY A 262 -45.16 -24.75 18.28
CA GLY A 262 -45.19 -24.80 16.82
C GLY A 262 -43.88 -25.28 16.15
N CYS A 263 -42.87 -25.69 16.92
CA CYS A 263 -41.68 -26.36 16.38
C CYS A 263 -42.01 -27.84 16.10
N THR A 264 -41.63 -28.34 14.92
CA THR A 264 -41.82 -29.74 14.52
C THR A 264 -40.56 -30.59 14.61
N ASP A 265 -39.49 -30.06 15.22
CA ASP A 265 -38.16 -30.69 15.36
C ASP A 265 -37.59 -31.32 14.07
N CYS A 266 -37.96 -30.76 12.91
CA CYS A 266 -37.58 -31.27 11.60
C CYS A 266 -36.07 -31.17 11.26
N GLY A 267 -35.25 -30.52 12.10
CA GLY A 267 -33.80 -30.39 11.92
C GLY A 267 -33.33 -29.52 10.73
N LEU A 268 -34.26 -28.95 9.94
CA LEU A 268 -33.92 -28.20 8.72
C LEU A 268 -33.07 -26.95 9.00
N CYS A 269 -33.29 -26.29 10.15
CA CYS A 269 -32.53 -25.11 10.56
C CYS A 269 -31.03 -25.41 10.78
N ALA A 270 -30.71 -26.55 11.39
CA ALA A 270 -29.32 -26.98 11.59
C ALA A 270 -28.68 -27.40 10.26
N LYS A 271 -29.42 -28.13 9.42
CA LYS A 271 -28.95 -28.55 8.08
C LYS A 271 -28.62 -27.35 7.19
N LYS A 272 -29.42 -26.28 7.24
CA LYS A 272 -29.26 -25.05 6.44
C LYS A 272 -28.28 -24.04 7.04
N CYS A 273 -27.85 -24.20 8.29
CA CYS A 273 -26.83 -23.34 8.88
C CYS A 273 -25.48 -23.53 8.15
N PRO A 274 -24.87 -22.46 7.59
CA PRO A 274 -23.58 -22.58 6.89
C PRO A 274 -22.47 -23.16 7.77
N TYR A 275 -22.50 -22.86 9.07
CA TYR A 275 -21.52 -23.33 10.07
C TYR A 275 -21.89 -24.67 10.74
N ASN A 276 -22.98 -25.32 10.30
CA ASN A 276 -23.45 -26.59 10.85
C ASN A 276 -23.72 -26.55 12.37
N LEU A 277 -24.25 -25.43 12.85
CA LEU A 277 -24.58 -25.23 14.27
C LEU A 277 -25.84 -26.03 14.66
N PRO A 278 -25.92 -26.56 15.89
CA PRO A 278 -27.10 -27.26 16.40
C PRO A 278 -28.22 -26.27 16.79
N VAL A 279 -28.73 -25.55 15.79
CA VAL A 279 -29.81 -24.54 15.94
C VAL A 279 -31.13 -25.21 16.35
N ASP A 280 -31.34 -26.44 15.90
CA ASP A 280 -32.46 -27.30 16.25
C ASP A 280 -32.50 -27.66 17.75
N LYS A 281 -31.33 -27.76 18.40
CA LYS A 281 -31.22 -28.17 19.82
C LYS A 281 -31.09 -27.01 20.79
N SER A 282 -31.18 -25.77 20.32
CA SER A 282 -30.90 -24.58 21.12
C SER A 282 -32.10 -23.63 21.12
N LEU A 283 -32.63 -23.31 22.31
CA LEU A 283 -33.63 -22.24 22.50
C LEU A 283 -33.09 -20.88 22.07
N VAL A 284 -31.83 -20.62 22.39
CA VAL A 284 -31.12 -19.38 22.04
C VAL A 284 -29.77 -19.76 21.46
N VAL A 285 -29.52 -19.37 20.21
CA VAL A 285 -28.23 -19.60 19.56
C VAL A 285 -27.23 -18.56 20.07
N LYS A 286 -26.33 -18.99 20.97
CA LYS A 286 -25.25 -18.17 21.53
C LYS A 286 -23.87 -18.53 20.98
N ASP A 287 -23.82 -19.29 19.89
CA ASP A 287 -22.57 -19.83 19.37
C ASP A 287 -21.63 -18.75 18.83
N VAL A 288 -20.33 -18.88 19.12
CA VAL A 288 -19.30 -17.94 18.66
C VAL A 288 -19.20 -17.89 17.12
N ASP A 289 -19.54 -18.99 16.43
CA ASP A 289 -19.50 -19.04 14.97
C ASP A 289 -20.78 -18.48 14.30
N CYS A 290 -21.84 -18.18 15.07
CA CYS A 290 -23.07 -17.64 14.49
C CYS A 290 -22.83 -16.24 13.89
N THR A 291 -23.15 -16.06 12.60
CA THR A 291 -22.97 -14.79 11.85
C THR A 291 -24.26 -13.97 11.71
N LEU A 292 -25.38 -14.43 12.28
CA LEU A 292 -26.72 -13.83 12.12
C LEU A 292 -27.16 -13.66 10.64
N CYS A 293 -26.74 -14.58 9.77
CA CYS A 293 -27.10 -14.57 8.34
C CYS A 293 -28.58 -14.86 8.06
N GLY A 294 -29.34 -15.38 9.03
CA GLY A 294 -30.79 -15.61 8.89
C GLY A 294 -31.20 -16.84 8.07
N GLU A 295 -30.26 -17.64 7.56
CA GLU A 295 -30.60 -18.86 6.76
C GLU A 295 -31.46 -19.86 7.53
N CYS A 296 -31.21 -20.04 8.83
CA CYS A 296 -32.01 -20.92 9.68
C CYS A 296 -33.45 -20.42 9.85
N ILE A 297 -33.65 -19.10 9.94
CA ILE A 297 -34.96 -18.46 10.04
C ILE A 297 -35.71 -18.61 8.71
N ALA A 298 -35.04 -18.37 7.58
CA ALA A 298 -35.65 -18.45 6.25
C ALA A 298 -36.03 -19.89 5.87
N ALA A 299 -35.26 -20.88 6.32
CA ALA A 299 -35.51 -22.30 6.08
C ALA A 299 -36.65 -22.88 6.93
N CYS A 300 -37.04 -22.23 8.03
CA CYS A 300 -38.04 -22.74 8.97
C CYS A 300 -39.44 -22.76 8.32
N PRO A 301 -40.09 -23.93 8.16
CA PRO A 301 -41.41 -24.00 7.53
C PRO A 301 -42.49 -23.33 8.38
N THR A 302 -42.43 -23.47 9.71
CA THR A 302 -43.42 -22.96 10.68
C THR A 302 -43.13 -21.55 11.18
N ASN A 303 -42.02 -20.91 10.78
CA ASN A 303 -41.62 -19.56 11.16
C ASN A 303 -41.41 -19.32 12.68
N VAL A 304 -41.11 -20.36 13.47
CA VAL A 304 -40.85 -20.27 14.92
C VAL A 304 -39.49 -19.67 15.29
N LEU A 305 -38.57 -19.55 14.33
CA LEU A 305 -37.26 -18.92 14.54
C LEU A 305 -37.34 -17.42 14.26
N THR A 306 -36.85 -16.59 15.19
CA THR A 306 -36.84 -15.12 15.08
C THR A 306 -35.55 -14.51 15.66
N PHE A 307 -35.27 -13.25 15.32
CA PHE A 307 -34.25 -12.46 16.01
C PHE A 307 -34.87 -11.77 17.22
N ASN A 308 -34.28 -11.91 18.41
CA ASN A 308 -34.76 -11.32 19.68
C ASN A 308 -36.29 -11.43 19.90
N LYS A 309 -36.88 -12.61 19.63
CA LYS A 309 -38.31 -12.91 19.82
C LYS A 309 -39.29 -12.06 18.98
N ARG A 310 -38.81 -11.26 18.01
CA ARG A 310 -39.66 -10.38 17.18
C ARG A 310 -39.53 -10.72 15.70
N LYS A 311 -40.65 -10.97 15.03
CA LYS A 311 -40.69 -11.26 13.58
C LYS A 311 -40.31 -10.04 12.72
N SER A 312 -40.60 -8.82 13.18
CA SER A 312 -40.25 -7.57 12.49
C SER A 312 -38.74 -7.31 12.40
N LEU A 313 -37.94 -7.88 13.32
CA LEU A 313 -36.48 -7.70 13.35
C LEU A 313 -35.73 -8.58 12.34
N ARG A 314 -36.43 -9.25 11.42
CA ARG A 314 -35.82 -10.11 10.38
C ARG A 314 -34.82 -9.38 9.49
N TRP A 315 -35.07 -8.11 9.20
CA TRP A 315 -34.21 -7.29 8.33
C TRP A 315 -33.13 -6.53 9.09
N LEU A 316 -33.19 -6.52 10.42
CA LEU A 316 -32.30 -5.72 11.27
C LEU A 316 -30.81 -6.02 11.01
N PRO A 317 -30.33 -7.28 10.93
CA PRO A 317 -28.90 -7.53 10.70
C PRO A 317 -28.42 -7.05 9.32
N ALA A 318 -29.27 -7.12 8.30
CA ALA A 318 -28.95 -6.64 6.96
C ALA A 318 -28.82 -5.10 6.94
N ILE A 319 -29.79 -4.39 7.52
CA ILE A 319 -29.78 -2.93 7.62
C ILE A 319 -28.56 -2.45 8.42
N LEU A 320 -28.31 -3.08 9.58
CA LEU A 320 -27.13 -2.75 10.40
C LEU A 320 -25.83 -2.92 9.64
N THR A 321 -25.71 -3.96 8.80
CA THR A 321 -24.52 -4.15 7.98
C THR A 321 -24.29 -2.97 7.04
N VAL A 322 -25.33 -2.52 6.34
CA VAL A 322 -25.25 -1.39 5.41
C VAL A 322 -24.94 -0.08 6.14
N VAL A 323 -25.61 0.16 7.28
CA VAL A 323 -25.40 1.37 8.09
C VAL A 323 -23.97 1.43 8.64
N LEU A 324 -23.45 0.32 9.19
CA LEU A 324 -22.08 0.27 9.72
C LEU A 324 -21.05 0.46 8.61
N PHE A 325 -21.27 -0.16 7.44
CA PHE A 325 -20.38 0.01 6.30
C PHE A 325 -20.38 1.47 5.78
N ALA A 326 -21.55 2.09 5.65
CA ALA A 326 -21.66 3.49 5.25
C ALA A 326 -21.03 4.45 6.28
N LEU A 327 -21.26 4.19 7.57
CA LEU A 327 -20.64 4.96 8.65
C LEU A 327 -19.10 4.89 8.59
N ALA A 328 -18.54 3.70 8.36
CA ALA A 328 -17.10 3.54 8.22
C ALA A 328 -16.52 4.35 7.05
N LEU A 329 -17.20 4.35 5.90
CA LEU A 329 -16.78 5.15 4.74
C LEU A 329 -16.84 6.65 5.04
N LEU A 330 -17.91 7.12 5.68
CA LEU A 330 -18.07 8.53 6.04
C LEU A 330 -17.00 9.01 7.03
N LEU A 331 -16.74 8.22 8.07
CA LEU A 331 -15.69 8.54 9.05
C LEU A 331 -14.31 8.53 8.40
N GLY A 332 -14.02 7.52 7.58
CA GLY A 332 -12.73 7.41 6.87
C GLY A 332 -12.50 8.50 5.82
N ALA A 333 -13.57 9.04 5.23
CA ALA A 333 -13.48 10.15 4.29
C ALA A 333 -13.18 11.49 5.00
N LYS A 334 -13.76 11.69 6.20
CA LYS A 334 -13.65 12.94 6.96
C LYS A 334 -12.38 13.08 7.80
N TRP A 335 -11.83 11.97 8.30
CA TRP A 335 -10.70 12.01 9.23
C TRP A 335 -9.40 11.59 8.52
N GLU A 336 -8.33 12.35 8.76
CA GLU A 336 -6.98 12.03 8.28
C GLU A 336 -6.01 11.92 9.47
N LEU A 337 -5.42 10.73 9.66
CA LEU A 337 -4.29 10.56 10.57
C LEU A 337 -2.97 10.83 9.82
N PRO A 338 -1.94 11.35 10.51
CA PRO A 338 -0.61 11.47 9.93
C PRO A 338 -0.04 10.08 9.62
N THR A 339 0.63 9.95 8.47
CA THR A 339 1.26 8.69 8.00
C THR A 339 2.45 8.30 8.85
N ILE A 340 3.21 9.31 9.30
CA ILE A 340 4.17 9.21 10.39
C ILE A 340 3.94 10.42 11.29
N ASP A 341 4.05 10.24 12.60
CA ASP A 341 4.15 11.31 13.59
C ASP A 341 5.37 11.00 14.45
N GLU A 342 6.52 11.54 14.03
CA GLU A 342 7.81 11.27 14.66
C GLU A 342 8.30 12.52 15.36
N LYS A 343 8.73 12.33 16.61
CA LYS A 343 9.36 13.36 17.42
C LYS A 343 10.70 12.82 17.89
N TRP A 344 11.71 13.67 17.90
CA TRP A 344 13.06 13.33 18.36
C TRP A 344 13.64 14.52 19.12
N GLY A 345 14.56 14.25 20.03
CA GLY A 345 15.05 15.23 21.00
C GLY A 345 14.17 15.33 22.24
N ASP A 346 14.69 15.96 23.27
CA ASP A 346 14.04 16.08 24.58
C ASP A 346 13.14 17.32 24.57
N GLU A 347 11.83 17.14 24.30
CA GLU A 347 10.85 18.25 24.25
C GLU A 347 10.88 19.12 25.53
N SER A 348 11.34 18.57 26.66
CA SER A 348 11.42 19.27 27.95
C SER A 348 12.59 20.27 28.07
N LYS A 349 13.59 20.18 27.19
CA LYS A 349 14.81 21.00 27.23
C LYS A 349 14.83 22.14 26.21
N HIS A 350 13.84 22.23 25.34
CA HIS A 350 13.78 23.21 24.26
C HIS A 350 12.65 24.21 24.51
N GLY A 351 12.80 25.44 24.00
CA GLY A 351 11.79 26.50 24.10
C GLY A 351 10.48 26.15 23.37
N ALA A 352 9.59 27.13 23.22
CA ALA A 352 8.32 26.93 22.51
C ALA A 352 8.57 26.56 21.02
N LEU A 353 8.44 25.28 20.70
CA LEU A 353 8.56 24.77 19.33
C LEU A 353 7.44 25.34 18.45
N ILE A 354 7.81 25.85 17.28
CA ILE A 354 6.87 26.36 16.26
C ILE A 354 6.65 25.26 15.22
N THR A 355 5.45 25.24 14.63
CA THR A 355 5.09 24.30 13.56
C THR A 355 5.10 25.01 12.20
N LEU A 356 5.98 24.58 11.29
CA LEU A 356 5.98 24.95 9.88
C LEU A 356 5.09 23.97 9.11
N GLU A 357 4.07 24.48 8.41
CA GLU A 357 3.24 23.70 7.50
C GLU A 357 3.83 23.79 6.07
N LEU A 358 4.21 22.64 5.53
CA LEU A 358 4.65 22.50 4.15
C LEU A 358 3.56 21.86 3.30
N ASP A 359 3.29 22.47 2.15
CA ASP A 359 2.31 22.01 1.17
C ASP A 359 2.99 21.56 -0.12
N GLY A 360 2.30 20.74 -0.92
CA GLY A 360 2.74 20.35 -2.25
C GLY A 360 3.79 19.23 -2.30
N LEU A 361 3.98 18.48 -1.20
CA LEU A 361 4.95 17.37 -1.10
C LEU A 361 4.50 16.12 -1.89
N ARG A 362 4.47 16.22 -3.22
CA ARG A 362 4.03 15.16 -4.15
C ARG A 362 4.99 13.96 -4.20
N SER A 363 6.24 14.14 -3.82
CA SER A 363 7.22 13.06 -3.66
C SER A 363 6.93 12.17 -2.44
N VAL A 364 6.20 12.68 -1.44
CA VAL A 364 5.80 11.94 -0.24
C VAL A 364 4.47 11.21 -0.50
N LYS A 365 4.57 9.95 -0.93
CA LYS A 365 3.44 9.13 -1.42
C LYS A 365 3.06 7.98 -0.49
N CYS A 366 3.95 7.56 0.40
CA CYS A 366 3.70 6.45 1.31
C CYS A 366 4.64 6.50 2.53
N TYR A 367 4.55 5.50 3.41
CA TYR A 367 5.44 5.35 4.57
C TYR A 367 6.93 5.46 4.23
N GLY A 368 7.41 4.73 3.22
CA GLY A 368 8.83 4.72 2.85
C GLY A 368 9.35 6.10 2.43
N SER A 369 8.62 6.82 1.58
CA SER A 369 8.97 8.21 1.22
C SER A 369 8.84 9.16 2.41
N SER A 370 7.89 8.93 3.33
CA SER A 370 7.72 9.73 4.55
C SER A 370 8.88 9.52 5.52
N LYS A 371 9.38 8.28 5.68
CA LYS A 371 10.56 7.96 6.47
C LYS A 371 11.83 8.54 5.86
N ALA A 372 11.97 8.50 4.53
CA ALA A 372 13.09 9.16 3.85
C ALA A 372 13.07 10.68 4.07
N PHE A 373 11.87 11.29 4.06
CA PHE A 373 11.68 12.71 4.37
C PHE A 373 12.02 13.02 5.84
N SER A 374 11.53 12.23 6.79
CA SER A 374 11.86 12.34 8.22
C SER A 374 13.37 12.21 8.47
N ALA A 375 14.03 11.24 7.83
CA ALA A 375 15.48 11.04 7.98
C ALA A 375 16.32 12.21 7.45
N LYS A 376 15.83 12.95 6.44
CA LYS A 376 16.46 14.20 6.00
C LYS A 376 16.32 15.29 7.07
N LEU A 377 15.11 15.46 7.60
CA LEU A 377 14.82 16.47 8.63
C LEU A 377 15.55 16.22 9.94
N GLN A 378 15.79 14.96 10.32
CA GLN A 378 16.59 14.61 11.50
C GLN A 378 18.04 15.12 11.44
N ARG A 379 18.56 15.42 10.23
CA ARG A 379 19.90 15.98 10.05
C ARG A 379 19.93 17.50 10.14
N VAL A 380 18.76 18.15 10.19
CA VAL A 380 18.64 19.60 10.26
C VAL A 380 18.70 20.02 11.74
N PRO A 381 19.70 20.80 12.16
CA PRO A 381 19.76 21.33 13.52
C PRO A 381 18.49 22.12 13.84
N GLY A 382 18.00 22.01 15.07
CA GLY A 382 16.80 22.73 15.53
C GLY A 382 15.45 22.14 15.08
N VAL A 383 15.42 21.06 14.28
CA VAL A 383 14.17 20.33 13.97
C VAL A 383 13.98 19.18 14.94
N TYR A 384 12.79 19.06 15.52
CA TYR A 384 12.47 18.12 16.60
C TYR A 384 11.28 17.20 16.30
N GLY A 385 10.59 17.39 15.18
CA GLY A 385 9.58 16.43 14.77
C GLY A 385 8.96 16.72 13.42
N VAL A 386 8.31 15.70 12.85
CA VAL A 386 7.58 15.79 11.61
C VAL A 386 6.34 14.90 11.63
N ALA A 387 5.22 15.46 11.18
CA ALA A 387 4.01 14.74 10.88
C ALA A 387 3.69 14.87 9.38
N THR A 388 3.56 13.77 8.65
CA THR A 388 3.29 13.80 7.20
C THR A 388 1.87 13.35 6.87
N PHE A 389 1.25 14.00 5.88
CA PHE A 389 -0.13 13.76 5.43
C PHE A 389 -0.12 13.48 3.93
N VAL A 390 0.01 12.20 3.57
CA VAL A 390 0.16 11.74 2.18
C VAL A 390 -1.04 12.10 1.31
N ARG A 391 -2.28 12.00 1.81
CA ARG A 391 -3.49 12.25 1.00
C ARG A 391 -3.61 13.73 0.61
N ARG A 392 -3.15 14.64 1.47
CA ARG A 392 -3.13 16.09 1.19
C ARG A 392 -1.79 16.59 0.65
N HIS A 393 -0.77 15.74 0.55
CA HIS A 393 0.61 16.13 0.21
C HIS A 393 1.15 17.24 1.13
N LYS A 394 0.94 17.11 2.44
CA LYS A 394 1.36 18.09 3.45
C LYS A 394 2.33 17.49 4.46
N ALA A 395 3.14 18.32 5.12
CA ALA A 395 3.88 17.94 6.31
C ALA A 395 3.94 19.09 7.33
N ASN A 396 3.77 18.74 8.60
CA ASN A 396 3.92 19.66 9.72
C ASN A 396 5.28 19.38 10.37
N ILE A 397 6.18 20.34 10.35
CA ILE A 397 7.53 20.24 10.91
C ILE A 397 7.60 21.06 12.18
N LYS A 398 8.02 20.44 13.28
CA LYS A 398 8.26 21.13 14.55
C LYS A 398 9.73 21.50 14.67
N TYR A 399 10.00 22.78 14.89
CA TYR A 399 11.36 23.29 15.00
C TYR A 399 11.47 24.38 16.06
N ASP A 400 12.69 24.60 16.53
CA ASP A 400 13.07 25.67 17.46
C ASP A 400 13.54 26.90 16.66
N PRO A 401 12.81 28.03 16.71
CA PRO A 401 13.18 29.25 15.99
C PRO A 401 14.50 29.87 16.45
N ALA A 402 15.02 29.51 17.63
CA ALA A 402 16.32 29.98 18.09
C ALA A 402 17.50 29.27 17.40
N GLN A 403 17.28 28.08 16.84
CA GLN A 403 18.33 27.24 16.24
C GLN A 403 18.23 27.15 14.71
N THR A 404 17.03 27.30 14.15
CA THR A 404 16.80 27.21 12.71
C THR A 404 15.63 28.07 12.28
N ASN A 405 15.54 28.33 10.98
CA ASN A 405 14.48 29.13 10.36
C ASN A 405 13.81 28.37 9.21
N GLU A 406 12.70 28.90 8.70
CA GLU A 406 11.93 28.23 7.64
C GLU A 406 12.74 28.03 6.36
N GLU A 407 13.58 29.01 5.99
CA GLU A 407 14.42 28.97 4.80
C GLU A 407 15.47 27.86 4.87
N ALA A 408 16.15 27.72 6.02
CA ALA A 408 17.12 26.66 6.25
C ALA A 408 16.47 25.27 6.21
N ILE A 409 15.26 25.14 6.76
CA ILE A 409 14.49 23.89 6.69
C ILE A 409 14.13 23.57 5.22
N ARG A 410 13.59 24.55 4.49
CA ARG A 410 13.25 24.40 3.06
C ARG A 410 14.48 24.05 2.21
N GLY A 411 15.62 24.68 2.49
CA GLY A 411 16.89 24.40 1.80
C GLY A 411 17.42 23.00 2.07
N ALA A 412 17.29 22.52 3.31
CA ALA A 412 17.76 21.19 3.69
C ALA A 412 16.91 20.04 3.12
N ILE A 413 15.61 20.27 2.90
CA ILE A 413 14.73 19.27 2.27
C ILE A 413 14.77 19.30 0.75
N TYR A 414 15.14 20.45 0.17
CA TYR A 414 15.14 20.69 -1.26
C TYR A 414 16.09 19.75 -2.01
N VAL A 415 15.64 19.30 -3.18
CA VAL A 415 16.43 18.46 -4.08
C VAL A 415 16.43 19.14 -5.45
N PRO A 416 17.59 19.67 -5.90
CA PRO A 416 17.72 20.25 -7.22
C PRO A 416 17.22 19.27 -8.28
N SER A 417 16.36 19.76 -9.14
CA SER A 417 15.67 18.94 -10.14
C SER A 417 15.72 19.64 -11.49
N LYS A 418 15.90 18.83 -12.53
CA LYS A 418 16.01 19.28 -13.92
C LYS A 418 15.11 18.44 -14.82
N PHE A 419 14.55 19.07 -15.85
CA PHE A 419 13.68 18.42 -16.81
C PHE A 419 14.02 18.88 -18.23
N THR A 420 14.32 17.92 -19.10
CA THR A 420 14.55 18.19 -20.52
C THR A 420 13.21 18.25 -21.25
N ILE A 421 12.91 19.39 -21.89
CA ILE A 421 11.67 19.61 -22.65
C ILE A 421 11.83 19.04 -24.06
N ALA A 422 12.84 19.50 -24.78
CA ALA A 422 13.17 19.10 -26.15
C ALA A 422 14.69 19.17 -26.36
N ARG A 423 15.22 18.36 -27.29
CA ARG A 423 16.64 18.41 -27.65
C ARG A 423 16.87 19.50 -28.69
N PRO A 424 17.85 20.42 -28.51
CA PRO A 424 18.18 21.44 -29.49
C PRO A 424 18.75 20.83 -30.78
N GLU A 425 18.45 21.46 -31.92
CA GLU A 425 19.00 21.05 -33.21
C GLU A 425 20.51 21.36 -33.29
N LYS A 426 21.23 20.75 -34.24
CA LYS A 426 22.67 21.07 -34.44
C LYS A 426 22.89 22.52 -34.91
N SER A 427 21.88 23.16 -35.48
CA SER A 427 21.85 24.56 -35.91
C SER A 427 21.76 25.55 -34.75
N ASP A 428 21.22 25.14 -33.60
CA ASP A 428 21.07 25.98 -32.42
C ASP A 428 22.41 26.04 -31.64
N SER A 429 23.35 26.88 -32.07
CA SER A 429 24.69 26.98 -31.45
C SER A 429 24.67 27.63 -30.05
N LEU A 430 23.81 28.63 -29.87
CA LEU A 430 23.62 29.38 -28.63
C LEU A 430 22.20 29.22 -28.11
N ILE A 431 22.09 29.02 -26.80
CA ILE A 431 20.84 28.83 -26.08
C ILE A 431 20.66 30.00 -25.12
N LYS A 432 19.48 30.61 -25.13
CA LYS A 432 19.10 31.68 -24.22
C LYS A 432 18.67 31.08 -22.88
N VAL A 433 19.18 31.63 -21.78
CA VAL A 433 18.81 31.25 -20.43
C VAL A 433 18.13 32.43 -19.76
N ILE A 434 16.91 32.20 -19.27
CA ILE A 434 16.19 33.17 -18.46
C ILE A 434 15.92 32.60 -17.07
N THR A 435 15.91 33.48 -16.08
CA THR A 435 15.73 33.09 -14.68
C THR A 435 14.40 33.60 -14.15
N LEU A 436 13.55 32.67 -13.73
CA LEU A 436 12.23 32.90 -13.13
C LEU A 436 12.33 32.66 -11.62
N PHE A 437 11.58 33.42 -10.84
CA PHE A 437 11.46 33.26 -9.40
C PHE A 437 10.04 32.78 -9.07
N THR A 438 9.93 31.63 -8.41
CA THR A 438 8.65 30.97 -8.14
C THR A 438 8.49 30.57 -6.67
N GLU A 439 7.27 30.54 -6.17
CA GLU A 439 6.92 30.02 -4.84
C GLU A 439 6.07 28.75 -4.95
N LYS A 440 5.99 27.99 -3.85
CA LYS A 440 5.21 26.73 -3.74
C LYS A 440 5.62 25.62 -4.73
N MET A 441 6.86 25.67 -5.23
CA MET A 441 7.41 24.72 -6.23
C MET A 441 8.63 23.95 -5.71
N TYR A 442 8.63 23.56 -4.42
CA TYR A 442 9.80 23.02 -3.73
C TYR A 442 9.92 21.48 -3.77
N ASP A 443 8.94 20.75 -4.32
CA ASP A 443 9.03 19.30 -4.44
C ASP A 443 9.88 18.89 -5.65
N SER A 444 10.65 17.81 -5.51
CA SER A 444 11.50 17.26 -6.57
C SER A 444 10.76 16.92 -7.88
N LEU A 445 9.44 16.74 -7.85
CA LEU A 445 8.64 16.46 -9.03
C LEU A 445 8.12 17.72 -9.73
N ASP A 446 8.08 18.85 -9.02
CA ASP A 446 7.42 20.06 -9.51
C ASP A 446 8.04 20.63 -10.80
N PRO A 447 9.38 20.66 -10.98
CA PRO A 447 10.00 21.11 -12.22
C PRO A 447 9.67 20.22 -13.42
N ASN A 448 9.39 18.93 -13.19
CA ASN A 448 8.94 18.03 -14.25
C ASN A 448 7.54 18.41 -14.73
N TYR A 449 6.64 18.81 -13.81
CA TYR A 449 5.29 19.25 -14.17
C TYR A 449 5.32 20.57 -14.94
N LEU A 450 6.13 21.54 -14.51
CA LEU A 450 6.35 22.78 -15.25
C LEU A 450 6.92 22.51 -16.64
N GLY A 451 7.94 21.65 -16.73
CA GLY A 451 8.53 21.26 -18.01
C GLY A 451 7.53 20.52 -18.93
N MET A 452 6.64 19.70 -18.38
CA MET A 452 5.55 19.08 -19.14
C MET A 452 4.53 20.10 -19.65
N GLN A 453 4.17 21.11 -18.85
CA GLN A 453 3.30 22.20 -19.29
C GLN A 453 3.92 22.98 -20.45
N LEU A 454 5.21 23.29 -20.36
CA LEU A 454 5.96 23.97 -21.42
C LEU A 454 6.09 23.10 -22.68
N ARG A 455 6.22 21.78 -22.54
CA ARG A 455 6.26 20.84 -23.67
C ARG A 455 4.92 20.79 -24.44
N GLN A 456 3.80 21.00 -23.76
CA GLN A 456 2.47 21.01 -24.39
C GLN A 456 2.21 22.25 -25.26
N GLN A 457 3.11 23.23 -25.24
CA GLN A 457 2.97 24.48 -26.00
C GLN A 457 3.54 24.28 -27.42
N GLU A 458 2.66 24.14 -28.40
CA GLU A 458 3.06 23.97 -29.79
C GLU A 458 3.73 25.24 -30.33
N GLY A 459 4.80 25.06 -31.12
CA GLY A 459 5.50 26.15 -31.79
C GLY A 459 6.52 26.93 -30.95
N LYS A 460 6.67 26.61 -29.65
CA LYS A 460 7.65 27.25 -28.76
C LYS A 460 8.96 26.47 -28.67
N LYS A 461 10.11 27.15 -28.81
CA LYS A 461 11.43 26.52 -28.70
C LYS A 461 11.95 26.54 -27.25
N TYR A 462 11.41 25.68 -26.40
CA TYR A 462 11.93 25.42 -25.04
C TYR A 462 12.71 24.11 -24.98
N PHE A 463 13.89 24.12 -24.36
CA PHE A 463 14.79 22.97 -24.34
C PHE A 463 14.86 22.28 -22.98
N GLY A 464 14.75 23.02 -21.87
CA GLY A 464 14.78 22.41 -20.55
C GLY A 464 14.53 23.40 -19.42
N VAL A 465 14.38 22.84 -18.23
CA VAL A 465 14.23 23.59 -16.98
C VAL A 465 15.20 23.03 -15.96
N GLU A 466 15.81 23.90 -15.16
CA GLU A 466 16.64 23.55 -14.02
C GLU A 466 16.22 24.40 -12.82
N THR A 467 16.29 23.83 -11.63
CA THR A 467 15.92 24.54 -10.41
C THR A 467 17.07 24.55 -9.41
N GLU A 468 17.20 25.67 -8.73
CA GLU A 468 18.22 25.93 -7.72
C GLU A 468 17.55 26.51 -6.48
N PHE A 469 18.02 26.11 -5.29
CA PHE A 469 17.42 26.56 -4.05
C PHE A 469 17.66 28.04 -3.83
N SER A 470 16.56 28.79 -3.71
CA SER A 470 16.51 30.16 -3.21
C SER A 470 15.11 30.45 -2.70
N CYS A 471 14.93 31.56 -1.99
CA CYS A 471 13.63 32.04 -1.53
C CYS A 471 13.42 33.45 -2.10
N PRO A 472 12.62 33.63 -3.17
CA PRO A 472 11.83 32.63 -3.92
C PRO A 472 12.69 31.67 -4.75
N LEU A 473 12.15 30.50 -5.14
CA LEU A 473 12.89 29.45 -5.85
C LEU A 473 13.35 29.91 -7.24
N THR A 474 14.63 29.67 -7.56
CA THR A 474 15.24 30.00 -8.84
C THR A 474 14.94 28.89 -9.84
N VAL A 475 14.35 29.26 -10.98
CA VAL A 475 14.02 28.37 -12.09
C VAL A 475 14.68 28.91 -13.35
N ARG A 476 15.70 28.19 -13.84
CA ARG A 476 16.38 28.50 -15.10
C ARG A 476 15.65 27.81 -16.24
N LEU A 477 15.15 28.59 -17.18
CA LEU A 477 14.49 28.10 -18.39
C LEU A 477 15.41 28.29 -19.59
N PHE A 478 15.69 27.21 -20.29
CA PHE A 478 16.53 27.17 -21.49
C PHE A 478 15.64 27.24 -22.73
N MET A 479 15.85 28.25 -23.59
CA MET A 479 15.01 28.53 -24.75
C MET A 479 15.82 28.96 -25.99
N GLY A 480 15.17 28.93 -27.16
CA GLY A 480 15.75 29.38 -28.43
C GLY A 480 16.19 30.84 -28.38
N LEU A 481 17.31 31.15 -29.05
CA LEU A 481 17.86 32.51 -29.06
C LEU A 481 16.87 33.56 -29.62
N GLN A 482 16.08 33.17 -30.62
CA GLN A 482 15.07 34.03 -31.26
C GLN A 482 13.69 33.95 -30.60
N GLU A 483 13.49 33.06 -29.62
CA GLU A 483 12.20 32.95 -28.94
C GLU A 483 11.99 34.19 -28.04
N PRO A 484 10.85 34.91 -28.17
CA PRO A 484 10.57 36.08 -27.35
C PRO A 484 10.35 35.69 -25.88
N ILE A 485 10.76 36.59 -24.98
CA ILE A 485 10.51 36.47 -23.54
C ILE A 485 9.14 37.09 -23.26
N ASP A 486 8.12 36.26 -23.14
CA ASP A 486 6.76 36.67 -22.81
C ASP A 486 6.48 36.42 -21.33
N LYS A 487 6.51 37.49 -20.53
CA LYS A 487 6.33 37.41 -19.08
C LYS A 487 4.91 37.00 -18.70
N ASP A 488 3.91 37.50 -19.41
CA ASP A 488 2.50 37.23 -19.09
C ASP A 488 2.17 35.77 -19.41
N PHE A 489 2.68 35.26 -20.53
CA PHE A 489 2.59 33.85 -20.86
C PHE A 489 3.30 32.96 -19.83
N LEU A 490 4.53 33.30 -19.43
CA LEU A 490 5.28 32.50 -18.44
C LEU A 490 4.57 32.49 -17.09
N LYS A 491 3.97 33.61 -16.69
CA LYS A 491 3.12 33.68 -15.50
C LYS A 491 1.90 32.77 -15.62
N GLU A 492 1.18 32.82 -16.73
CA GLU A 492 0.01 31.96 -16.98
C GLU A 492 0.35 30.46 -16.93
N VAL A 493 1.49 30.08 -17.52
CA VAL A 493 1.96 28.69 -17.51
C VAL A 493 2.29 28.24 -16.09
N VAL A 494 3.05 29.03 -15.33
CA VAL A 494 3.44 28.69 -13.94
C VAL A 494 2.21 28.61 -13.03
N GLU A 495 1.31 29.59 -13.09
CA GLU A 495 0.14 29.69 -12.20
C GLU A 495 -1.04 28.80 -12.66
N LYS A 496 -0.86 28.00 -13.71
CA LYS A 496 -1.89 27.09 -14.21
C LYS A 496 -2.30 26.09 -13.11
N PRO A 497 -3.60 26.04 -12.73
CA PRO A 497 -4.05 25.32 -11.54
C PRO A 497 -4.02 23.80 -11.72
N GLU A 498 -4.05 23.30 -12.97
CA GLU A 498 -4.10 21.87 -13.25
C GLU A 498 -3.28 21.52 -14.50
N LEU A 499 -2.54 20.42 -14.41
CA LEU A 499 -1.86 19.78 -15.52
C LEU A 499 -2.55 18.46 -15.85
N VAL A 500 -3.03 18.35 -17.09
CA VAL A 500 -3.61 17.11 -17.63
C VAL A 500 -2.51 16.35 -18.36
N ILE A 501 -2.23 15.12 -17.92
CA ILE A 501 -1.27 14.22 -18.55
C ILE A 501 -2.03 13.02 -19.10
N GLN A 502 -1.77 12.65 -20.35
CA GLN A 502 -2.24 11.39 -20.90
C GLN A 502 -1.29 10.26 -20.49
N THR A 503 -1.82 9.26 -19.81
CA THR A 503 -1.09 8.02 -19.49
C THR A 503 -0.99 7.11 -20.72
N ALA A 504 -0.02 6.19 -20.71
CA ALA A 504 0.19 5.22 -21.80
C ALA A 504 -1.07 4.39 -22.13
N ASP A 505 -1.99 4.26 -21.18
CA ASP A 505 -3.28 3.57 -21.32
C ASP A 505 -4.38 4.47 -21.93
N GLY A 506 -4.05 5.68 -22.39
CA GLY A 506 -4.99 6.65 -22.95
C GLY A 506 -5.87 7.37 -21.92
N LYS A 507 -5.63 7.19 -20.62
CA LYS A 507 -6.39 7.86 -19.55
C LYS A 507 -5.79 9.22 -19.20
N GLU A 508 -6.65 10.20 -18.98
CA GLU A 508 -6.25 11.50 -18.47
C GLU A 508 -6.03 11.44 -16.96
N ASN A 509 -4.86 11.91 -16.52
CA ASN A 509 -4.52 12.11 -15.12
C ASN A 509 -4.36 13.60 -14.87
N THR A 510 -5.20 14.17 -14.01
CA THR A 510 -5.18 15.60 -13.68
C THR A 510 -4.41 15.83 -12.39
N ILE A 511 -3.36 16.64 -12.47
CA ILE A 511 -2.51 17.01 -11.34
C ILE A 511 -2.83 18.45 -10.97
N LYS A 512 -3.28 18.66 -9.73
CA LYS A 512 -3.50 20.00 -9.19
C LYS A 512 -2.18 20.65 -8.83
N LEU A 513 -1.98 21.87 -9.30
CA LEU A 513 -0.80 22.69 -9.13
C LEU A 513 -1.22 24.01 -8.45
N ALA A 514 -0.33 24.57 -7.65
CA ALA A 514 -0.59 25.78 -6.88
C ALA A 514 0.68 26.64 -6.82
N TYR A 515 1.43 26.65 -7.92
CA TYR A 515 2.67 27.41 -8.02
C TYR A 515 2.36 28.89 -8.17
N GLU A 516 3.25 29.73 -7.67
CA GLU A 516 3.11 31.18 -7.74
C GLU A 516 4.28 31.78 -8.49
N PHE A 517 4.00 32.62 -9.48
CA PHE A 517 5.03 33.36 -10.21
C PHE A 517 5.34 34.65 -9.45
N VAL A 518 6.59 34.83 -9.03
CA VAL A 518 7.01 36.01 -8.27
C VAL A 518 7.58 37.08 -9.19
N SER A 519 8.63 36.75 -9.93
CA SER A 519 9.30 37.70 -10.82
C SER A 519 10.15 37.00 -11.89
N LEU A 520 10.62 37.80 -12.85
CA LEU A 520 11.54 37.39 -13.92
C LEU A 520 12.79 38.27 -13.81
N SER A 521 13.97 37.67 -13.87
CA SER A 521 15.23 38.42 -13.90
C SER A 521 15.34 39.26 -15.17
N ASN A 522 15.93 40.46 -15.06
CA ASN A 522 16.26 41.30 -16.22
C ASN A 522 17.54 40.82 -16.93
N GLU A 523 18.32 39.95 -16.29
CA GLU A 523 19.52 39.35 -16.86
C GLU A 523 19.15 38.19 -17.78
N VAL A 524 19.72 38.20 -18.98
CA VAL A 524 19.56 37.15 -19.99
C VAL A 524 20.94 36.58 -20.27
N ASP A 525 21.14 35.34 -19.85
CA ASP A 525 22.38 34.62 -20.09
C ASP A 525 22.32 33.85 -21.41
N THR A 526 23.48 33.47 -21.92
CA THR A 526 23.59 32.57 -23.07
C THR A 526 24.60 31.47 -22.79
N ILE A 527 24.22 30.24 -23.09
CA ILE A 527 25.11 29.07 -22.98
C ILE A 527 25.24 28.38 -24.33
N THR A 528 26.28 27.57 -24.48
CA THR A 528 26.46 26.76 -25.69
C THR A 528 25.48 25.58 -25.69
N ARG A 529 25.16 25.09 -26.88
CA ARG A 529 24.38 23.84 -27.05
C ARG A 529 24.98 22.67 -26.25
N ARG A 530 26.31 22.54 -26.28
CA ARG A 530 27.02 21.45 -25.60
C ARG A 530 26.86 21.53 -24.09
N GLU A 531 27.07 22.72 -23.54
CA GLU A 531 26.89 22.99 -22.12
C GLU A 531 25.46 22.66 -21.66
N LEU A 532 24.43 23.02 -22.45
CA LEU A 532 23.05 22.63 -22.14
C LEU A 532 22.89 21.10 -22.06
N LEU A 533 23.41 20.38 -23.06
CA LEU A 533 23.29 18.93 -23.12
C LEU A 533 23.98 18.27 -21.92
N GLU A 534 25.16 18.74 -21.54
CA GLU A 534 25.89 18.26 -20.36
C GLU A 534 25.15 18.56 -19.06
N ARG A 535 24.65 19.79 -18.89
CA ARG A 535 23.86 20.18 -17.71
C ARG A 535 22.58 19.37 -17.58
N GLN A 536 21.91 19.05 -18.69
CA GLN A 536 20.68 18.25 -18.69
C GLN A 536 20.93 16.74 -18.63
N PHE A 537 22.15 16.28 -18.92
CA PHE A 537 22.51 14.86 -18.85
C PHE A 537 22.63 14.37 -17.40
N ASN A 538 22.04 13.22 -17.11
CA ASN A 538 22.18 12.57 -15.81
C ASN A 538 23.42 11.68 -15.83
N SER A 539 24.59 12.29 -15.62
CA SER A 539 25.84 11.54 -15.50
C SER A 539 25.82 10.67 -14.24
N TYR A 540 26.43 9.49 -14.36
CA TYR A 540 26.62 8.54 -13.27
C TYR A 540 28.10 8.17 -13.29
N SER A 541 28.75 8.18 -12.14
CA SER A 541 30.14 7.76 -12.03
C SER A 541 30.36 7.03 -10.72
N MET A 542 31.03 5.87 -10.79
CA MET A 542 31.34 5.08 -9.62
C MET A 542 32.71 4.40 -9.77
N VAL A 543 33.52 4.52 -8.73
CA VAL A 543 34.82 3.85 -8.59
C VAL A 543 34.68 2.70 -7.59
N TYR A 544 35.10 1.50 -7.99
CA TYR A 544 34.92 0.30 -7.19
C TYR A 544 36.11 0.09 -6.26
N LYS A 545 35.96 0.48 -4.98
CA LYS A 545 37.06 0.50 -3.99
C LYS A 545 37.77 -0.86 -3.86
N LYS A 546 37.03 -1.95 -3.66
CA LYS A 546 37.58 -3.31 -3.52
C LYS A 546 38.49 -3.66 -4.72
N ASN A 547 38.00 -3.46 -5.93
CA ASN A 547 38.74 -3.80 -7.13
C ASN A 547 39.91 -2.85 -7.40
N ASN A 548 39.82 -1.58 -7.00
CA ASN A 548 40.96 -0.66 -7.08
C ASN A 548 42.05 -0.99 -6.07
N GLU A 549 41.70 -1.43 -4.86
CA GLU A 549 42.68 -1.88 -3.86
C GLU A 549 43.41 -3.15 -4.32
N GLU A 550 42.70 -4.07 -4.99
CA GLU A 550 43.25 -5.36 -5.43
C GLU A 550 43.97 -5.29 -6.79
N PHE A 551 43.48 -4.47 -7.72
CA PHE A 551 43.93 -4.44 -9.11
C PHE A 551 44.35 -3.05 -9.64
N GLY A 552 44.15 -1.97 -8.88
CA GLY A 552 44.27 -0.57 -9.33
C GLY A 552 45.68 -0.05 -9.63
N GLY A 553 46.68 -0.92 -9.74
CA GLY A 553 48.04 -0.60 -10.20
C GLY A 553 48.49 -1.42 -11.41
N ARG A 554 47.59 -2.21 -12.01
CA ARG A 554 47.87 -3.04 -13.19
C ARG A 554 47.53 -2.28 -14.49
N ASP A 555 47.78 -2.92 -15.63
CA ASP A 555 47.32 -2.47 -16.94
C ASP A 555 45.81 -2.25 -16.94
N SER A 556 45.34 -1.10 -17.40
CA SER A 556 43.90 -0.80 -17.49
C SER A 556 43.54 -0.35 -18.89
N THR A 557 42.41 -0.82 -19.40
CA THR A 557 41.81 -0.37 -20.67
C THR A 557 40.36 0.05 -20.44
N GLU A 558 39.76 0.67 -21.45
CA GLU A 558 38.39 1.20 -21.41
C GLU A 558 37.53 0.51 -22.46
N LEU A 559 36.38 -0.03 -22.03
CA LEU A 559 35.30 -0.45 -22.92
C LEU A 559 34.31 0.71 -23.06
N ILE A 560 34.10 1.17 -24.29
CA ILE A 560 33.20 2.28 -24.62
C ILE A 560 31.95 1.73 -25.29
N ILE A 561 30.78 1.99 -24.70
CA ILE A 561 29.50 1.45 -25.16
C ILE A 561 28.54 2.61 -25.43
N PRO A 562 28.29 2.99 -26.69
CA PRO A 562 27.25 3.95 -27.05
C PRO A 562 25.87 3.43 -26.62
N TYR A 563 25.11 4.25 -25.89
CA TYR A 563 23.79 3.88 -25.38
C TYR A 563 22.78 5.00 -25.57
N PRO A 564 22.22 5.19 -26.79
CA PRO A 564 21.42 6.37 -27.14
C PRO A 564 20.22 6.64 -26.22
N THR A 565 19.64 5.59 -25.63
CA THR A 565 18.47 5.69 -24.74
C THR A 565 18.80 6.03 -23.29
N LEU A 566 20.08 6.15 -22.93
CA LEU A 566 20.56 6.38 -21.56
C LEU A 566 20.04 7.70 -20.96
N SER A 567 19.84 8.71 -21.80
CA SER A 567 19.26 10.00 -21.42
C SER A 567 17.81 9.89 -20.91
N ARG A 568 17.11 8.79 -21.19
CA ARG A 568 15.74 8.56 -20.70
C ARG A 568 15.77 8.28 -19.19
N PRO A 569 14.93 8.95 -18.36
CA PRO A 569 14.88 8.71 -16.92
C PRO A 569 14.64 7.25 -16.52
N ILE A 570 13.88 6.50 -17.32
CA ILE A 570 13.59 5.08 -17.08
C ILE A 570 14.86 4.22 -17.15
N VAL A 571 15.79 4.58 -18.05
CA VAL A 571 17.04 3.85 -18.26
C VAL A 571 18.10 4.30 -17.27
N SER A 572 18.31 5.61 -17.11
CA SER A 572 19.31 6.16 -16.18
C SER A 572 19.07 5.74 -14.72
N ARG A 573 17.81 5.55 -14.29
CA ARG A 573 17.48 5.00 -12.96
C ARG A 573 18.01 3.59 -12.71
N ASN A 574 18.36 2.84 -13.76
CA ASN A 574 18.91 1.50 -13.65
C ASN A 574 20.45 1.48 -13.49
N MET A 575 21.15 2.61 -13.65
CA MET A 575 22.62 2.68 -13.51
C MET A 575 23.15 2.14 -12.18
N PRO A 576 22.53 2.41 -11.01
CA PRO A 576 23.01 1.86 -9.74
C PRO A 576 22.97 0.33 -9.68
N TYR A 577 22.00 -0.31 -10.35
CA TYR A 577 21.88 -1.78 -10.40
C TYR A 577 23.00 -2.39 -11.24
N LEU A 578 23.24 -1.83 -12.42
CA LEU A 578 24.36 -2.23 -13.28
C LEU A 578 25.70 -2.01 -12.55
N SER A 579 25.88 -0.84 -11.96
CA SER A 579 27.11 -0.50 -11.22
C SER A 579 27.37 -1.44 -10.05
N SER A 580 26.32 -1.75 -9.27
CA SER A 580 26.45 -2.72 -8.19
C SER A 580 26.81 -4.11 -8.70
N TYR A 581 26.25 -4.55 -9.83
CA TYR A 581 26.57 -5.84 -10.42
C TYR A 581 28.02 -5.90 -10.91
N LEU A 582 28.46 -4.88 -11.64
CA LEU A 582 29.85 -4.77 -12.12
C LEU A 582 30.85 -4.67 -10.97
N SER A 583 30.48 -4.04 -9.85
CA SER A 583 31.34 -3.93 -8.66
C SER A 583 31.68 -5.28 -8.01
N LEU A 584 30.90 -6.33 -8.29
CA LEU A 584 31.14 -7.69 -7.79
C LEU A 584 31.99 -8.53 -8.75
N THR A 585 32.27 -8.02 -9.95
CA THR A 585 33.08 -8.71 -10.96
C THR A 585 34.53 -8.28 -10.80
N ASP A 586 35.43 -9.23 -10.55
CA ASP A 586 36.85 -8.94 -10.38
C ASP A 586 37.46 -8.38 -11.69
N GLY A 587 38.42 -7.46 -11.57
CA GLY A 587 39.07 -6.80 -12.70
C GLY A 587 38.37 -5.56 -13.25
N ILE A 588 37.15 -5.22 -12.83
CA ILE A 588 36.48 -3.97 -13.22
C ILE A 588 36.80 -2.86 -12.20
N LEU A 589 37.36 -1.73 -12.64
CA LEU A 589 37.82 -0.65 -11.77
C LEU A 589 36.78 0.45 -11.55
N SER A 590 36.10 0.87 -12.61
CA SER A 590 35.11 1.95 -12.55
C SER A 590 34.11 1.89 -13.69
N MET A 591 32.99 2.58 -13.50
CA MET A 591 32.01 2.84 -14.54
C MET A 591 31.57 4.30 -14.49
N ASP A 592 31.54 4.95 -15.64
CA ASP A 592 31.00 6.30 -15.79
C ASP A 592 30.14 6.45 -17.05
N THR A 593 29.31 7.48 -17.06
CA THR A 593 28.50 7.85 -18.21
C THR A 593 28.77 9.30 -18.60
N TYR A 594 28.92 9.53 -19.91
CA TYR A 594 29.22 10.83 -20.47
C TYR A 594 28.55 11.01 -21.83
N LEU A 595 28.57 12.22 -22.37
CA LEU A 595 28.17 12.50 -23.75
C LEU A 595 29.41 12.50 -24.62
N ASP A 596 29.43 11.71 -25.69
CA ASP A 596 30.53 11.69 -26.65
C ASP A 596 30.77 13.07 -27.28
N GLU A 597 32.02 13.45 -27.50
CA GLU A 597 32.39 14.79 -27.99
C GLU A 597 32.07 14.99 -29.48
N VAL A 598 32.00 13.92 -30.28
CA VAL A 598 31.82 13.98 -31.73
C VAL A 598 30.34 14.08 -32.11
N ASP A 599 29.48 13.31 -31.45
CA ASP A 599 28.07 13.18 -31.84
C ASP A 599 27.04 13.45 -30.73
N ASP A 600 27.51 13.85 -29.54
CA ASP A 600 26.70 14.04 -28.33
C ASP A 600 25.87 12.80 -27.96
N GLN A 601 26.30 11.60 -28.35
CA GLN A 601 25.62 10.38 -27.94
C GLN A 601 25.94 10.05 -26.49
N PRO A 602 24.93 9.73 -25.66
CA PRO A 602 25.15 9.16 -24.36
C PRO A 602 25.92 7.84 -24.45
N THR A 603 27.00 7.74 -23.69
CA THR A 603 27.95 6.63 -23.74
C THR A 603 28.29 6.17 -22.33
N ILE A 604 28.48 4.85 -22.18
CA ILE A 604 28.93 4.20 -20.94
C ILE A 604 30.40 3.84 -21.12
N ARG A 605 31.22 4.23 -20.15
CA ARG A 605 32.63 3.84 -20.05
C ARG A 605 32.78 2.83 -18.92
N ILE A 606 33.43 1.72 -19.21
CA ILE A 606 33.83 0.75 -18.19
C ILE A 606 35.34 0.62 -18.24
N ARG A 607 36.01 0.96 -17.14
CA ARG A 607 37.47 0.75 -17.01
C ARG A 607 37.72 -0.60 -16.36
N TYR A 608 38.54 -1.43 -17.00
CA TYR A 608 38.85 -2.79 -16.52
C TYR A 608 40.32 -3.13 -16.76
N VAL A 609 40.77 -4.21 -16.12
CA VAL A 609 42.14 -4.72 -16.18
C VAL A 609 42.19 -5.93 -17.13
N PRO A 610 42.76 -5.79 -18.35
CA PRO A 610 42.80 -6.87 -19.35
C PRO A 610 43.50 -8.14 -18.87
N SER A 611 44.49 -8.01 -17.99
CA SER A 611 45.18 -9.14 -17.36
C SER A 611 44.31 -9.97 -16.40
N VAL A 612 43.13 -9.47 -16.01
CA VAL A 612 42.19 -10.15 -15.09
C VAL A 612 40.91 -10.57 -15.81
N ILE A 613 40.37 -9.71 -16.68
CA ILE A 613 39.15 -9.99 -17.46
C ILE A 613 39.35 -9.56 -18.91
N SER A 614 39.12 -10.48 -19.85
CA SER A 614 39.17 -10.15 -21.28
C SER A 614 37.93 -9.35 -21.70
N GLU A 615 38.01 -8.65 -22.83
CA GLU A 615 36.85 -7.91 -23.36
C GLU A 615 35.67 -8.84 -23.66
N GLU A 616 35.92 -10.04 -24.19
CA GLU A 616 34.88 -11.04 -24.48
C GLU A 616 34.19 -11.51 -23.19
N ALA A 617 34.96 -11.74 -22.12
CA ALA A 617 34.42 -12.12 -20.82
C ALA A 617 33.58 -10.97 -20.23
N LEU A 618 34.01 -9.72 -20.40
CA LEU A 618 33.25 -8.54 -19.97
C LEU A 618 31.92 -8.41 -20.73
N TRP A 619 31.89 -8.67 -22.04
CA TRP A 619 30.65 -8.71 -22.82
C TRP A 619 29.72 -9.84 -22.36
N GLN A 620 30.24 -11.02 -22.03
CA GLN A 620 29.44 -12.11 -21.46
C GLN A 620 28.83 -11.75 -20.10
N VAL A 621 29.55 -10.98 -19.27
CA VAL A 621 29.03 -10.45 -18.00
C VAL A 621 27.87 -9.49 -18.26
N LEU A 622 28.02 -8.55 -19.20
CA LEU A 622 26.97 -7.58 -19.54
C LEU A 622 25.71 -8.22 -20.13
N GLN A 623 25.85 -9.35 -20.84
CA GLN A 623 24.76 -10.05 -21.52
C GLN A 623 24.00 -11.06 -20.63
N LYS A 624 24.38 -11.25 -19.36
CA LYS A 624 23.65 -12.15 -18.47
C LYS A 624 22.21 -11.69 -18.23
N GLU A 625 21.28 -12.65 -18.25
CA GLU A 625 19.86 -12.40 -18.00
C GLU A 625 19.55 -12.06 -16.53
N THR A 626 20.42 -12.46 -15.60
CA THR A 626 20.31 -12.16 -14.16
C THR A 626 21.57 -11.49 -13.62
N TRP A 627 21.37 -10.52 -12.73
CA TRP A 627 22.42 -9.76 -12.07
C TRP A 627 22.38 -10.01 -10.57
N GLN A 628 23.56 -10.18 -9.97
CA GLN A 628 23.73 -10.16 -8.52
C GLN A 628 23.93 -8.72 -8.06
N VAL A 629 23.01 -8.21 -7.25
CA VAL A 629 23.04 -6.82 -6.77
C VAL A 629 23.19 -6.79 -5.26
N LYS A 630 24.15 -6.00 -4.81
CA LYS A 630 24.41 -5.78 -3.39
C LYS A 630 23.46 -4.70 -2.87
N MET A 631 22.60 -5.09 -1.93
CA MET A 631 21.63 -4.21 -1.30
C MET A 631 22.28 -3.38 -0.17
N LYS A 632 21.61 -2.32 0.27
CA LYS A 632 22.12 -1.40 1.31
C LYS A 632 22.31 -2.07 2.69
N ASP A 633 21.58 -3.14 2.95
CA ASP A 633 21.68 -3.97 4.16
C ASP A 633 22.85 -4.98 4.08
N GLY A 634 23.56 -5.02 2.95
CA GLY A 634 24.66 -5.94 2.70
C GLY A 634 24.24 -7.28 2.11
N SER A 635 22.94 -7.55 1.90
CA SER A 635 22.50 -8.77 1.23
C SER A 635 22.84 -8.74 -0.27
N ILE A 636 23.03 -9.93 -0.86
CA ILE A 636 23.16 -10.08 -2.31
C ILE A 636 21.87 -10.71 -2.82
N ASN A 637 21.15 -9.97 -3.65
CA ASN A 637 19.91 -10.43 -4.26
C ASN A 637 20.11 -10.63 -5.76
N GLU A 638 19.49 -11.67 -6.30
CA GLU A 638 19.44 -11.89 -7.75
C GLU A 638 18.25 -11.14 -8.34
N VAL A 639 18.51 -10.34 -9.38
CA VAL A 639 17.50 -9.54 -10.08
C VAL A 639 17.61 -9.77 -11.59
N GLU A 640 16.48 -9.71 -12.30
CA GLU A 640 16.50 -9.72 -13.77
C GLU A 640 17.26 -8.51 -14.33
N ALA A 641 17.99 -8.73 -15.43
CA ALA A 641 18.74 -7.69 -16.11
C ALA A 641 17.81 -6.58 -16.60
N ARG A 642 18.05 -5.36 -16.11
CA ARG A 642 17.20 -4.19 -16.41
C ARG A 642 17.65 -3.40 -17.64
N MET A 643 18.76 -3.81 -18.24
CA MET A 643 19.31 -3.24 -19.46
C MET A 643 19.83 -4.36 -20.35
N LYS A 644 19.79 -4.13 -21.66
CA LYS A 644 20.35 -5.02 -22.67
C LYS A 644 21.50 -4.30 -23.37
N PHE A 645 22.54 -5.06 -23.68
CA PHE A 645 23.76 -4.59 -24.33
C PHE A 645 24.01 -5.43 -25.57
N ASP A 646 23.99 -4.78 -26.72
CA ASP A 646 24.31 -5.39 -28.01
C ASP A 646 25.75 -4.98 -28.36
N ARG A 647 26.53 -5.93 -28.89
CA ARG A 647 27.93 -5.70 -29.28
C ARG A 647 28.02 -5.07 -30.65
#